data_AF-A0A517LNU1-F1
#
_entry.id   AF-A0A517LNU1-F1
#
_cell.length_a   1.000
_cell.length_b   1.000
_cell.length_c   1.000
_cell.angle_alpha   90.00
_cell.angle_beta   90.00
_cell.angle_gamma   90.00
#
_symmetry.space_group_name_H-M   'P 1'
#
loop_
_entity.id
_entity.type
_entity.pdbx_description
1 polymer ?
#
loop_
_entity_poly.entity_id
_entity_poly.type
_entity_poly.pdbx_seq_one_letter_code
_entity_poly.pdbx_strand_id
1 'polypeptide(L)'
;MCPEAVNRTVVKQERQRNRKNKRTSRAATHQDNGPAVQGPPLHFAAALSGSPQNSFPLPNRPVVLGPGMAQTQYGQAPQGQYTPQQQYDTSGTYSPNMTGGSYGVPSGQDIEAQSYRQVSGHTAAEYVEEKKGVTSNAVAVHSGEGGNVAYAYQPTVRRNRVFAPMLYWLDFFSDDVKYRWRKPPRLVKPGVKLPSNRVYRLRDFMDRVIQREDDDRYLSNFDGRAKLLVVQSCDDLFYRKNEDTWIRTRVTDRTPWQLRVADWCMSDNGDDTAKKVGKYIAAVLLMALPTISGGSDGTVHREGYFEPFPYKLHGYPEVSRNITEDPYKWNEYDDKHEKPGQLKRRATNSLDRIEERVLGPSVLCTVDGGQYMVANWDAAQMGRPFPEYVFVAYTSEQFPPSAEYSDILNDIGARAARDAGVEFYWVGCSCMADVGADIYRISDIVRASKRVVVAIGPTPTAQTPTAMLKQFGTRVWTFPEILLAPKDQSGIHVYGDGQDVWRITFNQFARDVWSDSLESRQLVDHFQGSLPLSHLELAVVGLKCFYSRQLGIQWAGDKAYALMGLLRLRPPINPGETAFQAFARMSLLNHADSLLERLICVQPLTPDQEWYDVSDAYDAKLWDIYPGCQISGVGHADNNMGDDLKSAVNDTVIVDGMRAAKVRWKSFATVNFTKKVSFSRMFFTLLLQWASWILWIGVALIAARQVAAGAILLVIAILCLGGSPRFLLKIFGGKYWGIQPWLFGVEGYIDIGTLEAYVFGLNQGFLTWSPFGSPLSRHYKDQYGEIVGDDPMKYPDVRERVESAMNSKDPERMRIFILINTHNMTATLFEAARPPVAFLLAGVEGGHQRAIGVSLDWKTNTLYREIVLRLESTHLDLMGRIGRVRLGLKRPGRQIRV
;
A
#
# COMPACT_ATOMS: atom_id res chain seq x y z
N MET A 1 -39.31 43.67 13.49
CA MET A 1 -40.08 44.39 12.46
C MET A 1 -39.78 43.77 11.10
N CYS A 2 -40.68 43.93 10.13
CA CYS A 2 -40.74 43.20 8.85
C CYS A 2 -39.86 43.86 7.75
N PRO A 3 -39.80 43.36 6.49
CA PRO A 3 -40.44 42.15 5.93
C PRO A 3 -39.52 41.21 5.10
N GLU A 4 -40.10 40.11 4.63
CA GLU A 4 -39.53 39.15 3.67
C GLU A 4 -39.84 39.51 2.19
N ALA A 5 -39.40 38.61 1.28
CA ALA A 5 -39.96 38.29 -0.04
C ALA A 5 -39.23 38.77 -1.31
N VAL A 6 -39.68 38.21 -2.45
CA VAL A 6 -39.22 38.41 -3.84
C VAL A 6 -37.84 37.84 -4.21
N ASN A 7 -37.80 36.52 -4.48
CA ASN A 7 -37.42 36.00 -5.82
C ASN A 7 -37.54 34.46 -5.89
N ARG A 8 -38.52 33.93 -6.64
CA ARG A 8 -38.71 32.47 -6.78
C ARG A 8 -39.32 32.02 -8.12
N THR A 9 -39.01 32.74 -9.20
CA THR A 9 -39.88 32.75 -10.41
C THR A 9 -39.18 32.61 -11.77
N VAL A 10 -37.89 32.25 -11.85
CA VAL A 10 -37.12 32.31 -13.13
C VAL A 10 -36.51 30.96 -13.58
N VAL A 11 -36.88 29.81 -12.99
CA VAL A 11 -36.24 28.49 -13.31
C VAL A 11 -37.25 27.41 -13.72
N LYS A 12 -38.32 27.78 -14.44
CA LYS A 12 -39.38 26.83 -14.87
C LYS A 12 -39.76 26.81 -16.36
N GLN A 13 -39.37 27.80 -17.17
CA GLN A 13 -39.80 27.85 -18.58
C GLN A 13 -38.85 27.12 -19.56
N GLU A 14 -37.57 26.96 -19.25
CA GLU A 14 -36.58 26.43 -20.21
C GLU A 14 -36.66 24.91 -20.44
N ARG A 15 -37.37 24.17 -19.58
CA ARG A 15 -37.47 22.69 -19.64
C ARG A 15 -38.52 22.12 -20.59
N GLN A 16 -39.26 22.93 -21.34
CA GLN A 16 -40.32 22.44 -22.25
C GLN A 16 -39.98 22.45 -23.75
N ARG A 17 -38.91 23.12 -24.21
CA ARG A 17 -38.66 23.31 -25.66
C ARG A 17 -38.10 22.07 -26.37
N ASN A 18 -37.28 21.24 -25.71
CA ASN A 18 -36.58 20.10 -26.33
C ASN A 18 -37.31 18.74 -26.18
N ARG A 19 -38.64 18.70 -26.28
CA ARG A 19 -39.44 17.44 -26.26
C ARG A 19 -40.37 17.20 -27.45
N LYS A 20 -40.32 18.06 -28.48
CA LYS A 20 -40.99 17.84 -29.77
C LYS A 20 -39.98 17.95 -30.93
N ASN A 21 -39.37 16.82 -31.31
CA ASN A 21 -38.92 16.48 -32.69
C ASN A 21 -38.02 15.23 -32.71
N LYS A 22 -38.65 14.03 -32.75
CA LYS A 22 -38.18 12.75 -33.35
C LYS A 22 -39.05 11.59 -32.81
N ARG A 23 -40.28 11.44 -33.33
CA ARG A 23 -41.10 10.22 -33.11
C ARG A 23 -42.15 9.93 -34.18
N THR A 24 -41.75 10.13 -35.44
CA THR A 24 -42.32 9.58 -36.67
C THR A 24 -41.11 9.23 -37.56
N SER A 25 -41.03 8.10 -38.25
CA SER A 25 -42.08 7.15 -38.69
C SER A 25 -41.86 5.68 -38.25
N ARG A 26 -42.97 4.93 -38.23
CA ARG A 26 -43.08 3.47 -38.53
C ARG A 26 -43.61 3.39 -39.99
N ALA A 27 -43.48 2.33 -40.81
CA ALA A 27 -42.70 1.08 -40.86
C ALA A 27 -42.81 0.58 -42.36
N ALA A 28 -42.81 -0.67 -42.85
CA ALA A 28 -42.80 -2.02 -42.26
C ALA A 28 -42.42 -3.12 -43.30
N THR A 29 -41.76 -4.19 -42.83
CA THR A 29 -41.94 -5.64 -43.17
C THR A 29 -41.83 -6.23 -44.60
N HIS A 30 -41.33 -7.50 -44.61
CA HIS A 30 -41.42 -8.59 -45.61
C HIS A 30 -40.44 -8.62 -46.82
N GLN A 31 -39.74 -9.77 -46.95
CA GLN A 31 -39.55 -10.70 -48.10
C GLN A 31 -39.28 -10.17 -49.53
N ASP A 32 -38.55 -10.86 -50.43
CA ASP A 32 -38.13 -12.28 -50.51
C ASP A 32 -36.96 -12.50 -51.52
N ASN A 33 -36.42 -13.74 -51.58
CA ASN A 33 -35.71 -14.39 -52.72
C ASN A 33 -34.30 -13.97 -53.24
N GLY A 34 -33.55 -14.98 -53.72
CA GLY A 34 -32.39 -14.89 -54.64
C GLY A 34 -32.82 -14.99 -56.13
N PRO A 35 -31.99 -15.40 -57.12
CA PRO A 35 -30.77 -16.25 -57.11
C PRO A 35 -29.48 -15.46 -57.52
N ALA A 36 -28.23 -15.94 -57.56
CA ALA A 36 -27.56 -17.24 -57.80
C ALA A 36 -27.32 -17.62 -59.29
N VAL A 37 -26.07 -17.45 -59.77
CA VAL A 37 -25.56 -18.01 -61.03
C VAL A 37 -24.12 -18.54 -60.87
N GLN A 38 -23.96 -19.75 -61.42
CA GLN A 38 -22.79 -20.50 -61.93
C GLN A 38 -21.55 -19.66 -62.38
N GLY A 39 -20.35 -20.21 -62.60
CA GLY A 39 -19.96 -21.62 -62.82
C GLY A 39 -18.42 -21.82 -63.01
N PRO A 40 -17.95 -23.02 -63.40
CA PRO A 40 -16.63 -23.55 -63.01
C PRO A 40 -15.81 -24.13 -64.23
N PRO A 41 -14.98 -25.20 -64.14
CA PRO A 41 -13.83 -25.53 -63.26
C PRO A 41 -12.53 -25.91 -64.07
N LEU A 42 -11.58 -26.61 -63.42
CA LEU A 42 -10.54 -27.53 -63.96
C LEU A 42 -9.21 -26.92 -64.44
N HIS A 43 -8.04 -27.59 -64.38
CA HIS A 43 -7.42 -28.59 -63.46
C HIS A 43 -6.06 -28.97 -64.08
N PHE A 44 -4.97 -29.20 -63.31
CA PHE A 44 -3.97 -30.28 -63.44
C PHE A 44 -2.69 -30.03 -62.58
N ALA A 45 -1.89 -31.09 -62.36
CA ALA A 45 -0.58 -31.09 -61.68
C ALA A 45 0.52 -31.58 -62.68
N ALA A 46 1.82 -31.74 -62.39
CA ALA A 46 2.60 -31.78 -61.14
C ALA A 46 4.11 -31.53 -61.40
N ALA A 47 4.95 -31.75 -60.37
CA ALA A 47 6.36 -32.20 -60.39
C ALA A 47 7.54 -31.18 -60.24
N LEU A 48 8.19 -31.26 -59.07
CA LEU A 48 9.65 -31.38 -58.84
C LEU A 48 10.67 -30.42 -59.51
N SER A 49 11.33 -29.58 -58.70
CA SER A 49 12.75 -29.77 -58.26
C SER A 49 13.38 -28.48 -57.69
N GLY A 50 14.52 -28.58 -56.99
CA GLY A 50 15.42 -27.45 -56.71
C GLY A 50 15.24 -26.72 -55.37
N SER A 51 16.12 -26.99 -54.42
CA SER A 51 16.36 -26.22 -53.19
C SER A 51 17.87 -25.93 -53.05
N PRO A 52 18.35 -25.07 -52.13
CA PRO A 52 17.67 -24.09 -51.28
C PRO A 52 18.29 -22.66 -51.36
N GLN A 53 17.64 -21.65 -50.76
CA GLN A 53 18.34 -20.67 -49.90
C GLN A 53 17.35 -19.96 -48.96
N ASN A 54 17.85 -19.49 -47.81
CA ASN A 54 17.01 -19.13 -46.66
C ASN A 54 16.66 -17.63 -46.61
N SER A 55 15.39 -17.33 -46.34
CA SER A 55 14.98 -16.08 -45.69
C SER A 55 13.94 -16.40 -44.60
N PHE A 56 14.13 -15.87 -43.40
CA PHE A 56 13.25 -16.09 -42.26
C PHE A 56 12.27 -14.90 -42.07
N PRO A 57 10.95 -15.10 -42.19
CA PRO A 57 9.95 -14.09 -41.85
C PRO A 57 9.47 -14.21 -40.38
N LEU A 58 8.83 -13.14 -39.91
CA LEU A 58 8.29 -12.99 -38.55
C LEU A 58 7.00 -13.82 -38.29
N PRO A 59 6.83 -14.38 -37.08
CA PRO A 59 5.52 -14.76 -36.52
C PRO A 59 5.15 -13.91 -35.29
N ASN A 60 3.88 -13.73 -34.89
CA ASN A 60 2.61 -13.95 -35.57
C ASN A 60 1.47 -13.15 -34.86
N ARG A 61 0.31 -12.98 -35.51
CA ARG A 61 -0.96 -12.55 -34.86
C ARG A 61 -1.97 -13.71 -34.79
N PRO A 62 -3.05 -13.62 -33.99
CA PRO A 62 -3.75 -14.80 -33.46
C PRO A 62 -4.69 -15.50 -34.44
N VAL A 63 -4.92 -16.79 -34.17
CA VAL A 63 -5.88 -17.66 -34.87
C VAL A 63 -7.31 -17.40 -34.37
N VAL A 64 -8.27 -17.43 -35.29
CA VAL A 64 -9.71 -17.44 -35.00
C VAL A 64 -10.23 -18.88 -35.05
N LEU A 65 -11.07 -19.28 -34.08
CA LEU A 65 -11.80 -20.54 -34.10
C LEU A 65 -13.30 -20.29 -33.99
N GLY A 66 -14.09 -21.08 -34.73
CA GLY A 66 -15.54 -20.93 -34.87
C GLY A 66 -16.36 -21.62 -33.78
N PRO A 67 -17.70 -21.43 -33.78
CA PRO A 67 -18.59 -21.93 -32.74
C PRO A 67 -19.03 -23.38 -32.94
N GLY A 68 -19.17 -24.12 -31.83
CA GLY A 68 -19.86 -25.42 -31.78
C GLY A 68 -20.50 -25.61 -30.41
N MET A 69 -21.78 -26.01 -30.37
CA MET A 69 -22.50 -26.28 -29.12
C MET A 69 -22.59 -27.78 -28.84
N ALA A 70 -22.37 -28.17 -27.59
CA ALA A 70 -22.92 -29.40 -27.02
C ALA A 70 -23.19 -29.18 -25.51
N GLN A 71 -24.26 -29.77 -24.99
CA GLN A 71 -24.61 -29.74 -23.57
C GLN A 71 -24.24 -31.07 -22.91
N THR A 72 -23.72 -31.02 -21.68
CA THR A 72 -23.76 -32.16 -20.75
C THR A 72 -23.78 -31.67 -19.30
N GLN A 73 -24.26 -32.53 -18.39
CA GLN A 73 -24.58 -32.18 -17.00
C GLN A 73 -23.52 -32.66 -16.00
N TYR A 74 -23.46 -31.97 -14.86
CA TYR A 74 -23.03 -32.42 -13.52
C TYR A 74 -22.05 -33.60 -13.38
N GLY A 75 -20.87 -33.36 -12.81
CA GLY A 75 -20.12 -34.43 -12.14
C GLY A 75 -18.67 -34.13 -11.74
N GLN A 76 -18.44 -34.01 -10.42
CA GLN A 76 -17.13 -34.16 -9.73
C GLN A 76 -16.01 -33.14 -10.06
N ALA A 77 -15.06 -33.01 -9.14
CA ALA A 77 -13.89 -32.15 -9.26
C ALA A 77 -12.61 -33.00 -9.39
N PRO A 78 -11.73 -32.74 -10.36
CA PRO A 78 -10.48 -33.49 -10.51
C PRO A 78 -9.44 -33.04 -9.47
N GLN A 79 -8.86 -33.98 -8.73
CA GLN A 79 -7.62 -33.74 -8.00
C GLN A 79 -6.44 -33.73 -8.98
N GLY A 80 -5.95 -32.55 -9.33
CA GLY A 80 -4.71 -32.38 -10.09
C GLY A 80 -3.51 -32.21 -9.16
N GLN A 81 -2.63 -33.20 -9.09
CA GLN A 81 -1.32 -33.02 -8.44
C GLN A 81 -0.44 -32.10 -9.29
N TYR A 82 -0.08 -30.94 -8.77
CA TYR A 82 0.92 -30.06 -9.38
C TYR A 82 2.30 -30.33 -8.79
N THR A 83 3.12 -31.11 -9.50
CA THR A 83 4.57 -31.21 -9.26
C THR A 83 5.30 -30.13 -10.06
N PRO A 84 6.05 -29.20 -9.44
CA PRO A 84 6.89 -28.27 -10.18
C PRO A 84 8.09 -29.02 -10.77
N GLN A 85 8.23 -29.04 -12.10
CA GLN A 85 9.48 -29.49 -12.72
C GLN A 85 10.54 -28.40 -12.59
N GLN A 86 11.58 -28.66 -11.80
CA GLN A 86 12.84 -27.93 -11.89
C GLN A 86 13.65 -28.52 -13.05
N GLN A 87 13.84 -27.74 -14.11
CA GLN A 87 14.73 -28.12 -15.21
C GLN A 87 16.12 -27.50 -14.97
N TYR A 88 17.02 -28.31 -14.40
CA TYR A 88 18.44 -27.97 -14.30
C TYR A 88 19.16 -28.40 -15.57
N ASP A 89 19.67 -27.44 -16.34
CA ASP A 89 20.60 -27.75 -17.44
C ASP A 89 21.99 -28.07 -16.87
N THR A 90 22.35 -29.36 -16.90
CA THR A 90 23.67 -29.87 -16.51
C THR A 90 24.41 -30.47 -17.70
N SER A 91 25.16 -29.64 -18.43
CA SER A 91 26.14 -30.10 -19.41
C SER A 91 27.50 -29.45 -19.16
N GLY A 92 28.42 -30.25 -18.60
CA GLY A 92 29.77 -29.82 -18.23
C GLY A 92 30.67 -31.04 -18.11
N THR A 93 31.33 -31.40 -19.20
CA THR A 93 32.06 -32.65 -19.34
C THR A 93 33.35 -32.65 -18.51
N TYR A 94 33.55 -33.68 -17.68
CA TYR A 94 34.80 -33.86 -16.94
C TYR A 94 35.97 -34.19 -17.88
N SER A 95 37.14 -33.60 -17.60
CA SER A 95 38.44 -34.07 -18.08
C SER A 95 39.50 -33.81 -16.99
N PRO A 96 40.08 -34.85 -16.37
CA PRO A 96 41.03 -34.68 -15.26
C PRO A 96 42.49 -34.75 -15.74
N ASN A 97 43.34 -33.82 -15.29
CA ASN A 97 44.79 -34.04 -15.12
C ASN A 97 45.47 -32.90 -14.34
N MET A 98 46.27 -33.27 -13.33
CA MET A 98 47.58 -32.69 -12.91
C MET A 98 47.73 -31.18 -12.60
N THR A 99 48.48 -30.72 -11.58
CA THR A 99 49.01 -31.30 -10.32
C THR A 99 49.62 -30.16 -9.46
N GLY A 100 49.48 -30.23 -8.13
CA GLY A 100 50.43 -29.63 -7.17
C GLY A 100 50.18 -28.17 -6.74
N GLY A 101 50.51 -27.85 -5.48
CA GLY A 101 50.43 -26.50 -4.91
C GLY A 101 49.97 -26.46 -3.44
N SER A 102 50.81 -26.90 -2.51
CA SER A 102 50.55 -26.79 -1.06
C SER A 102 50.94 -25.40 -0.53
N TYR A 103 50.08 -24.79 0.29
CA TYR A 103 50.30 -24.02 1.54
C TYR A 103 48.91 -23.50 1.98
N GLY A 104 48.51 -23.34 3.24
CA GLY A 104 49.18 -23.50 4.53
C GLY A 104 48.45 -22.58 5.52
N VAL A 105 47.73 -23.10 6.52
CA VAL A 105 46.76 -22.33 7.32
C VAL A 105 47.38 -21.78 8.62
N PRO A 106 47.40 -20.45 8.84
CA PRO A 106 47.63 -19.84 10.15
C PRO A 106 46.31 -19.52 10.86
N SER A 107 46.33 -19.55 12.19
CA SER A 107 45.16 -19.31 13.04
C SER A 107 45.08 -17.86 13.57
N GLY A 108 43.91 -17.24 13.43
CA GLY A 108 43.35 -16.29 14.40
C GLY A 108 43.86 -14.84 14.39
N GLN A 109 42.93 -13.91 14.19
CA GLN A 109 42.82 -12.72 15.04
C GLN A 109 41.38 -12.17 15.05
N ASP A 110 41.04 -11.44 16.10
CA ASP A 110 39.68 -11.18 16.55
C ASP A 110 38.93 -10.08 15.77
N ILE A 111 37.59 -10.18 15.75
CA ILE A 111 36.69 -9.03 15.54
C ILE A 111 35.62 -9.06 16.64
N GLU A 112 35.41 -7.91 17.28
CA GLU A 112 34.64 -7.79 18.51
C GLU A 112 33.12 -7.95 18.32
N ALA A 113 32.51 -8.88 19.05
CA ALA A 113 31.08 -8.86 19.32
C ALA A 113 30.84 -8.07 20.63
N GLN A 114 30.61 -6.76 20.54
CA GLN A 114 30.45 -5.93 21.74
C GLN A 114 29.19 -6.27 22.55
N SER A 115 29.36 -6.38 23.86
CA SER A 115 28.41 -7.01 24.78
C SER A 115 27.32 -6.07 25.29
N TYR A 116 26.12 -6.63 25.52
CA TYR A 116 25.24 -6.15 26.59
C TYR A 116 25.46 -6.99 27.85
N ARG A 117 25.76 -6.33 28.97
CA ARG A 117 26.10 -6.98 30.24
C ARG A 117 24.87 -7.59 30.92
N GLN A 118 25.06 -8.78 31.50
CA GLN A 118 24.22 -9.27 32.59
C GLN A 118 24.41 -8.42 33.85
N VAL A 119 23.35 -8.27 34.64
CA VAL A 119 23.41 -7.97 36.08
C VAL A 119 22.41 -8.91 36.76
N SER A 120 22.84 -9.54 37.86
CA SER A 120 22.12 -10.44 38.80
C SER A 120 20.66 -10.84 38.50
N GLY A 121 20.25 -12.12 38.57
CA GLY A 121 20.94 -13.29 39.14
C GLY A 121 20.18 -13.87 40.34
N HIS A 122 19.06 -14.56 40.08
CA HIS A 122 18.41 -15.46 41.03
C HIS A 122 18.16 -16.83 40.37
N THR A 123 18.28 -17.89 41.15
CA THR A 123 18.33 -19.28 40.70
C THR A 123 16.95 -19.88 40.46
N ALA A 124 16.79 -20.62 39.36
CA ALA A 124 15.61 -21.43 39.11
C ALA A 124 15.68 -22.76 39.89
N ALA A 125 14.87 -22.88 40.95
CA ALA A 125 14.58 -24.12 41.66
C ALA A 125 13.17 -24.00 42.27
N GLU A 126 12.40 -25.10 42.24
CA GLU A 126 10.96 -25.16 42.59
C GLU A 126 10.08 -24.25 41.67
N TYR A 127 9.08 -24.72 40.94
CA TYR A 127 8.06 -25.71 41.30
C TYR A 127 7.77 -26.74 40.19
N VAL A 128 7.33 -27.93 40.60
CA VAL A 128 6.71 -28.96 39.76
C VAL A 128 5.37 -29.35 40.42
N GLU A 129 4.46 -29.98 39.66
CA GLU A 129 3.07 -30.32 40.00
C GLU A 129 2.07 -29.13 39.95
N GLU A 130 0.80 -29.28 39.53
CA GLU A 130 0.11 -30.45 38.96
C GLU A 130 -0.82 -30.04 37.79
N LYS A 131 -0.90 -30.85 36.72
CA LYS A 131 -1.91 -30.68 35.66
C LYS A 131 -3.26 -31.31 36.04
N LYS A 132 -4.14 -30.56 36.72
CA LYS A 132 -5.59 -30.82 36.69
C LYS A 132 -6.39 -29.54 36.40
N GLY A 133 -7.34 -29.62 35.47
CA GLY A 133 -8.01 -28.45 34.91
C GLY A 133 -9.22 -27.98 35.73
N VAL A 134 -9.20 -26.72 36.17
CA VAL A 134 -10.35 -25.95 36.68
C VAL A 134 -10.39 -24.59 35.97
N THR A 135 -11.56 -23.97 35.93
CA THR A 135 -11.82 -22.72 35.20
C THR A 135 -11.28 -21.47 35.90
N SER A 136 -10.93 -20.47 35.09
CA SER A 136 -10.82 -19.04 35.45
C SER A 136 -9.88 -18.68 36.62
N ASN A 137 -8.58 -18.58 36.32
CA ASN A 137 -7.65 -17.83 37.17
C ASN A 137 -7.65 -16.35 36.77
N ALA A 138 -8.13 -15.48 37.65
CA ALA A 138 -7.52 -14.16 37.78
C ALA A 138 -6.14 -14.37 38.41
N VAL A 139 -5.09 -13.77 37.85
CA VAL A 139 -3.74 -13.90 38.43
C VAL A 139 -3.70 -13.08 39.73
N ALA A 140 -3.63 -13.77 40.86
CA ALA A 140 -3.32 -13.14 42.14
C ALA A 140 -1.85 -12.71 42.12
N VAL A 141 -1.62 -11.39 42.10
CA VAL A 141 -0.26 -10.84 42.19
C VAL A 141 0.21 -10.99 43.63
N HIS A 142 1.19 -11.88 43.87
CA HIS A 142 1.89 -11.92 45.14
C HIS A 142 2.69 -10.61 45.32
N SER A 143 2.42 -9.92 46.42
CA SER A 143 3.16 -8.73 46.83
C SER A 143 4.53 -9.10 47.40
N GLY A 144 5.55 -9.15 46.54
CA GLY A 144 6.94 -9.07 46.98
C GLY A 144 7.29 -7.64 47.41
N GLU A 145 7.91 -7.47 48.56
CA GLU A 145 8.35 -6.15 49.04
C GLU A 145 9.64 -5.72 48.35
N GLY A 146 9.64 -4.56 47.68
CA GLY A 146 10.86 -3.88 47.24
C GLY A 146 10.82 -3.29 45.83
N GLY A 147 10.78 -1.96 45.73
CA GLY A 147 11.18 -1.21 44.54
C GLY A 147 10.07 -0.80 43.57
N ASN A 148 9.84 0.52 43.45
CA ASN A 148 9.19 1.23 42.34
C ASN A 148 7.88 0.62 41.81
N VAL A 149 6.76 1.03 42.40
CA VAL A 149 5.40 0.73 41.91
C VAL A 149 5.15 1.40 40.55
N ALA A 150 5.42 0.65 39.47
CA ALA A 150 4.91 0.99 38.15
C ALA A 150 3.39 0.85 38.15
N TYR A 151 2.65 1.94 37.98
CA TYR A 151 1.19 1.90 37.83
C TYR A 151 0.83 1.13 36.56
N ALA A 152 0.44 -0.14 36.73
CA ALA A 152 -0.12 -0.95 35.66
C ALA A 152 -1.36 -0.23 35.09
N TYR A 153 -1.44 -0.11 33.76
CA TYR A 153 -2.64 0.36 33.10
C TYR A 153 -3.76 -0.65 33.35
N GLN A 154 -4.59 -0.40 34.36
CA GLN A 154 -5.79 -1.19 34.61
C GLN A 154 -6.81 -0.80 33.53
N PRO A 155 -7.18 -1.69 32.58
CA PRO A 155 -8.22 -1.38 31.63
C PRO A 155 -9.51 -1.07 32.40
N THR A 156 -10.16 0.04 32.06
CA THR A 156 -11.25 0.61 32.87
C THR A 156 -12.30 -0.45 33.22
N VAL A 157 -12.47 -0.68 34.54
CA VAL A 157 -13.30 -1.70 35.21
C VAL A 157 -14.35 -2.33 34.29
N ARG A 158 -14.33 -3.68 34.15
CA ARG A 158 -15.35 -4.48 33.42
C ARG A 158 -16.78 -4.01 33.73
N ARG A 159 -17.29 -3.06 32.94
CA ARG A 159 -18.64 -2.49 33.13
C ARG A 159 -19.66 -3.59 32.90
N ASN A 160 -20.38 -3.99 33.96
CA ASN A 160 -21.29 -5.14 33.98
C ASN A 160 -22.12 -5.23 32.69
N ARG A 161 -21.80 -6.19 31.81
CA ARG A 161 -22.27 -6.26 30.41
C ARG A 161 -23.79 -6.38 30.27
N VAL A 162 -24.45 -6.82 31.35
CA VAL A 162 -25.92 -6.88 31.51
C VAL A 162 -26.54 -5.50 31.78
N PHE A 163 -25.96 -4.70 32.68
CA PHE A 163 -26.53 -3.43 33.17
C PHE A 163 -25.97 -2.18 32.52
N ALA A 164 -24.78 -2.25 31.90
CA ALA A 164 -24.24 -1.14 31.13
C ALA A 164 -25.25 -0.63 30.06
N PRO A 165 -25.93 -1.50 29.27
CA PRO A 165 -27.06 -1.11 28.40
C PRO A 165 -28.18 -0.28 29.04
N MET A 166 -28.32 -0.32 30.37
CA MET A 166 -29.37 0.34 31.15
C MET A 166 -28.87 1.67 31.75
N LEU A 167 -27.68 1.69 32.35
CA LEU A 167 -27.01 2.90 32.84
C LEU A 167 -26.80 3.94 31.74
N TYR A 168 -26.62 3.48 30.50
CA TYR A 168 -26.55 4.31 29.30
C TYR A 168 -27.70 5.31 29.13
N TRP A 169 -28.88 5.12 29.75
CA TRP A 169 -30.00 6.06 29.61
C TRP A 169 -29.67 7.50 30.04
N LEU A 170 -28.69 7.69 30.94
CA LEU A 170 -28.24 9.03 31.36
C LEU A 170 -27.62 9.84 30.21
N ASP A 171 -26.99 9.18 29.23
CA ASP A 171 -26.32 9.85 28.11
C ASP A 171 -27.29 10.51 27.10
N PHE A 172 -28.62 10.33 27.24
CA PHE A 172 -29.63 10.88 26.31
C PHE A 172 -29.63 12.41 26.23
N PHE A 173 -29.08 13.09 27.23
CA PHE A 173 -29.03 14.56 27.35
C PHE A 173 -27.70 15.18 26.90
N SER A 174 -26.81 14.40 26.26
CA SER A 174 -25.52 14.89 25.77
C SER A 174 -25.62 15.46 24.35
N ASP A 175 -25.36 16.76 24.19
CA ASP A 175 -25.56 17.46 22.91
C ASP A 175 -24.77 16.85 21.73
N ASP A 176 -23.56 16.32 21.98
CA ASP A 176 -22.70 15.75 20.94
C ASP A 176 -23.14 14.38 20.42
N VAL A 177 -24.04 13.67 21.11
CA VAL A 177 -24.47 12.33 20.75
C VAL A 177 -25.77 12.36 19.94
N LYS A 178 -25.70 11.92 18.68
CA LYS A 178 -26.88 11.71 17.84
C LYS A 178 -27.45 10.31 18.02
N TYR A 179 -28.65 10.23 18.59
CA TYR A 179 -29.39 8.97 18.75
C TYR A 179 -30.04 8.50 17.43
N ARG A 180 -30.19 7.17 17.26
CA ARG A 180 -30.89 6.56 16.11
C ARG A 180 -31.48 5.18 16.41
N TRP A 181 -32.71 4.94 15.95
CA TRP A 181 -33.39 3.62 15.98
C TRP A 181 -32.74 2.48 15.15
N ARG A 182 -31.58 2.69 14.50
CA ARG A 182 -30.88 1.66 13.71
C ARG A 182 -29.43 1.51 14.20
N LYS A 183 -28.98 0.27 14.43
CA LYS A 183 -27.67 -0.03 15.04
C LYS A 183 -26.45 0.53 14.26
N PRO A 184 -25.40 1.00 14.96
CA PRO A 184 -25.36 1.29 16.40
C PRO A 184 -26.24 2.51 16.70
N PRO A 185 -26.91 2.54 17.87
CA PRO A 185 -27.93 3.54 18.15
C PRO A 185 -27.39 4.92 18.55
N ARG A 186 -26.06 5.06 18.71
CA ARG A 186 -25.38 6.26 19.22
C ARG A 186 -24.20 6.59 18.34
N LEU A 187 -24.05 7.87 18.02
CA LEU A 187 -23.03 8.40 17.13
C LEU A 187 -22.56 9.75 17.68
N VAL A 188 -21.31 9.85 18.10
CA VAL A 188 -20.70 11.13 18.45
C VAL A 188 -20.41 11.87 17.15
N LYS A 189 -20.83 13.13 17.03
CA LYS A 189 -20.56 13.97 15.84
C LYS A 189 -19.04 14.04 15.55
N PRO A 190 -18.60 14.27 14.29
CA PRO A 190 -17.20 14.60 14.02
C PRO A 190 -16.86 15.91 14.74
N GLY A 191 -15.67 15.99 15.33
CA GLY A 191 -15.20 17.17 16.04
C GLY A 191 -14.81 18.28 15.09
N VAL A 192 -13.90 17.94 14.17
CA VAL A 192 -13.47 18.81 13.09
C VAL A 192 -14.38 18.63 11.88
N LYS A 193 -14.76 19.75 11.25
CA LYS A 193 -15.37 19.77 9.92
C LYS A 193 -14.37 20.28 8.91
N LEU A 194 -14.29 19.61 7.77
CA LEU A 194 -13.44 20.03 6.65
C LEU A 194 -13.99 21.33 6.05
N PRO A 195 -13.18 22.38 5.88
CA PRO A 195 -13.65 23.70 5.48
C PRO A 195 -13.93 23.78 3.97
N SER A 196 -15.02 23.17 3.52
CA SER A 196 -15.41 23.24 2.11
C SER A 196 -16.90 23.51 1.89
N ASN A 197 -17.20 24.73 1.45
CA ASN A 197 -18.48 25.09 0.84
C ASN A 197 -18.60 24.55 -0.61
N ARG A 198 -17.60 23.82 -1.12
CA ARG A 198 -17.63 23.22 -2.46
C ARG A 198 -18.29 21.84 -2.41
N VAL A 199 -19.12 21.56 -3.41
CA VAL A 199 -19.83 20.29 -3.56
C VAL A 199 -19.10 19.42 -4.58
N TYR A 200 -18.43 18.37 -4.09
CA TYR A 200 -17.68 17.42 -4.91
C TYR A 200 -18.57 16.32 -5.48
N ARG A 201 -18.19 15.78 -6.65
CA ARG A 201 -18.96 14.79 -7.43
C ARG A 201 -18.22 13.46 -7.48
N LEU A 202 -18.85 12.41 -6.96
CA LEU A 202 -18.38 11.02 -7.10
C LEU A 202 -19.30 10.23 -8.04
N ARG A 203 -18.72 9.34 -8.84
CA ARG A 203 -19.42 8.21 -9.45
C ARG A 203 -19.04 6.93 -8.70
N ASP A 204 -20.00 6.19 -8.18
CA ASP A 204 -19.74 4.98 -7.39
C ASP A 204 -19.57 3.71 -8.25
N PHE A 205 -19.36 2.56 -7.59
CA PHE A 205 -19.14 1.26 -8.26
C PHE A 205 -20.27 0.86 -9.22
N MET A 206 -21.51 1.28 -8.92
CA MET A 206 -22.70 0.98 -9.72
C MET A 206 -23.06 2.15 -10.65
N ASP A 207 -22.06 2.96 -11.03
CA ASP A 207 -22.14 4.10 -11.94
C ASP A 207 -23.07 5.24 -11.51
N ARG A 208 -23.57 5.22 -10.27
CA ARG A 208 -24.47 6.26 -9.74
C ARG A 208 -23.66 7.49 -9.32
N VAL A 209 -24.19 8.67 -9.63
CA VAL A 209 -23.56 9.96 -9.29
C VAL A 209 -24.08 10.48 -7.95
N ILE A 210 -23.18 10.92 -7.08
CA ILE A 210 -23.45 11.53 -5.78
C ILE A 210 -22.72 12.88 -5.72
N GLN A 211 -23.36 13.91 -5.15
CA GLN A 211 -22.81 15.26 -4.96
C GLN A 211 -22.92 15.66 -3.48
N ARG A 212 -21.81 15.97 -2.80
CA ARG A 212 -21.75 16.29 -1.35
C ARG A 212 -20.61 17.27 -1.00
N GLU A 213 -20.72 17.91 0.16
CA GLU A 213 -19.63 18.65 0.83
C GLU A 213 -18.55 17.67 1.34
N ASP A 214 -17.33 18.16 1.59
CA ASP A 214 -16.17 17.35 2.03
C ASP A 214 -16.37 16.75 3.44
N ASP A 215 -16.31 15.42 3.53
CA ASP A 215 -16.47 14.63 4.75
C ASP A 215 -15.79 13.25 4.60
N ASP A 216 -15.47 12.56 5.69
CA ASP A 216 -14.86 11.23 5.58
C ASP A 216 -15.90 10.13 5.27
N ARG A 217 -15.57 9.24 4.33
CA ARG A 217 -16.48 8.19 3.83
C ARG A 217 -15.81 6.84 3.58
N TYR A 218 -16.62 5.79 3.63
CA TYR A 218 -16.28 4.43 3.16
C TYR A 218 -17.31 3.92 2.15
N LEU A 219 -16.90 2.94 1.34
CA LEU A 219 -17.78 2.25 0.38
C LEU A 219 -18.55 1.10 1.07
N SER A 220 -19.87 1.09 0.92
CA SER A 220 -20.75 0.19 1.66
C SER A 220 -21.07 -1.10 0.91
N ASN A 221 -20.86 -2.26 1.53
CA ASN A 221 -20.87 -3.58 0.84
C ASN A 221 -22.27 -4.13 0.53
N PHE A 222 -23.31 -3.47 1.02
CA PHE A 222 -24.71 -3.83 0.77
C PHE A 222 -25.29 -3.12 -0.46
N ASP A 223 -24.74 -1.98 -0.85
CA ASP A 223 -25.30 -1.14 -1.92
C ASP A 223 -24.26 -0.42 -2.78
N GLY A 224 -22.96 -0.53 -2.51
CA GLY A 224 -21.87 0.15 -3.23
C GLY A 224 -21.77 1.67 -3.00
N ARG A 225 -22.52 2.24 -2.05
CA ARG A 225 -22.59 3.71 -1.86
C ARG A 225 -21.55 4.23 -0.87
N ALA A 226 -21.00 5.40 -1.13
CA ALA A 226 -20.13 6.14 -0.22
C ALA A 226 -20.93 6.73 0.97
N LYS A 227 -20.65 6.26 2.19
CA LYS A 227 -21.35 6.64 3.43
C LYS A 227 -20.37 7.21 4.45
N LEU A 228 -20.84 8.17 5.26
CA LEU A 228 -20.11 8.76 6.39
C LEU A 228 -19.36 7.70 7.20
N LEU A 229 -18.09 7.95 7.45
CA LEU A 229 -17.20 7.07 8.22
C LEU A 229 -17.64 7.03 9.70
N VAL A 230 -17.88 5.82 10.19
CA VAL A 230 -18.32 5.55 11.56
C VAL A 230 -17.40 4.49 12.16
N VAL A 231 -16.77 4.81 13.29
CA VAL A 231 -15.66 4.07 13.88
C VAL A 231 -15.97 3.66 15.31
N GLN A 232 -15.85 2.38 15.60
CA GLN A 232 -15.90 1.84 16.96
C GLN A 232 -14.68 2.31 17.74
N SER A 233 -14.89 3.03 18.85
CA SER A 233 -13.84 3.47 19.76
C SER A 233 -13.96 2.80 21.13
N CYS A 234 -12.83 2.68 21.83
CA CYS A 234 -12.79 2.39 23.27
C CYS A 234 -13.60 3.42 24.08
N ASP A 235 -13.98 3.06 25.32
CA ASP A 235 -14.80 3.94 26.18
C ASP A 235 -14.15 5.32 26.38
N ASP A 236 -12.84 5.36 26.63
CA ASP A 236 -12.10 6.58 26.96
C ASP A 236 -12.11 7.62 25.83
N LEU A 237 -12.02 7.16 24.57
CA LEU A 237 -12.14 8.00 23.37
C LEU A 237 -13.60 8.28 22.96
N PHE A 238 -14.56 7.47 23.43
CA PHE A 238 -15.99 7.68 23.18
C PHE A 238 -16.60 8.75 24.08
N TYR A 239 -16.18 8.82 25.35
CA TYR A 239 -16.68 9.83 26.31
C TYR A 239 -15.90 11.16 26.27
N ARG A 240 -14.72 11.20 25.64
CA ARG A 240 -14.03 12.45 25.33
C ARG A 240 -14.74 13.20 24.20
N LYS A 241 -14.66 14.54 24.21
CA LYS A 241 -14.99 15.36 23.03
C LYS A 241 -14.27 14.79 21.80
N ASN A 242 -15.01 14.54 20.73
CA ASN A 242 -14.41 14.14 19.47
C ASN A 242 -13.64 15.34 18.89
N GLU A 243 -12.42 15.11 18.40
CA GLU A 243 -11.56 16.13 17.78
C GLU A 243 -11.20 15.73 16.33
N ASP A 244 -11.69 14.59 15.86
CA ASP A 244 -11.36 13.99 14.58
C ASP A 244 -12.46 14.21 13.51
N THR A 245 -12.14 13.87 12.26
CA THR A 245 -13.00 14.11 11.09
C THR A 245 -14.07 13.03 10.83
N TRP A 246 -14.03 11.91 11.58
CA TRP A 246 -14.99 10.82 11.50
C TRP A 246 -15.95 10.75 12.71
N ILE A 247 -17.03 9.98 12.57
CA ILE A 247 -18.03 9.76 13.62
C ILE A 247 -17.58 8.62 14.53
N ARG A 248 -17.43 8.87 15.84
CA ARG A 248 -17.20 7.80 16.82
C ARG A 248 -18.51 7.11 17.22
N THR A 249 -18.44 5.81 17.45
CA THR A 249 -19.46 4.98 18.11
C THR A 249 -18.77 4.10 19.14
N ARG A 250 -19.50 3.64 20.17
CA ARG A 250 -18.97 2.66 21.12
C ARG A 250 -18.84 1.27 20.47
N VAL A 251 -17.86 0.47 20.91
CA VAL A 251 -17.73 -0.95 20.53
C VAL A 251 -19.05 -1.70 20.70
N THR A 252 -19.45 -2.45 19.66
CA THR A 252 -20.76 -3.10 19.63
C THR A 252 -20.68 -4.55 20.09
N ASP A 253 -21.03 -4.78 21.34
CA ASP A 253 -21.22 -6.12 21.92
C ASP A 253 -22.24 -6.95 21.10
N ARG A 254 -21.81 -8.14 20.64
CA ARG A 254 -22.63 -9.07 19.83
C ARG A 254 -23.16 -10.28 20.59
N THR A 255 -22.77 -10.43 21.84
CA THR A 255 -23.21 -11.49 22.75
C THR A 255 -24.74 -11.54 22.85
N PRO A 256 -25.38 -12.72 22.67
CA PRO A 256 -26.78 -12.91 22.99
C PRO A 256 -27.08 -12.54 24.44
N TRP A 257 -28.25 -11.95 24.70
CA TRP A 257 -28.54 -11.39 26.02
C TRP A 257 -28.56 -12.48 27.11
N GLN A 258 -29.01 -13.69 26.77
CA GLN A 258 -28.97 -14.88 27.61
C GLN A 258 -27.53 -15.19 28.02
N LEU A 259 -26.61 -15.22 27.06
CA LEU A 259 -25.21 -15.53 27.31
C LEU A 259 -24.55 -14.46 28.20
N ARG A 260 -24.92 -13.18 28.07
CA ARG A 260 -24.45 -12.12 28.99
C ARG A 260 -24.97 -12.29 30.42
N VAL A 261 -26.22 -12.73 30.58
CA VAL A 261 -26.80 -13.02 31.89
C VAL A 261 -26.12 -14.24 32.51
N ALA A 262 -25.77 -15.26 31.72
CA ALA A 262 -24.98 -16.41 32.19
C ALA A 262 -23.53 -16.05 32.56
N ASP A 263 -22.86 -15.24 31.73
CA ASP A 263 -21.51 -14.68 31.96
C ASP A 263 -21.47 -13.85 33.27
N TRP A 264 -22.39 -12.88 33.42
CA TRP A 264 -22.50 -12.04 34.63
C TRP A 264 -22.90 -12.80 35.90
N CYS A 265 -23.70 -13.87 35.77
CA CYS A 265 -24.07 -14.75 36.88
C CYS A 265 -22.88 -15.55 37.41
N MET A 266 -21.97 -15.95 36.50
CA MET A 266 -20.81 -16.78 36.80
C MET A 266 -19.50 -15.98 36.98
N SER A 267 -19.47 -14.68 36.62
CA SER A 267 -18.31 -13.81 36.80
C SER A 267 -18.13 -13.45 38.28
N ASP A 268 -17.02 -13.90 38.85
CA ASP A 268 -16.61 -13.52 40.20
C ASP A 268 -15.90 -12.15 40.19
N ASN A 269 -16.61 -11.10 40.59
CA ASN A 269 -16.08 -9.74 40.65
C ASN A 269 -15.74 -9.34 42.11
N GLY A 270 -15.37 -10.31 42.96
CA GLY A 270 -15.20 -10.09 44.40
C GLY A 270 -16.53 -9.96 45.14
N ASP A 271 -17.60 -10.57 44.63
CA ASP A 271 -18.94 -10.47 45.20
C ASP A 271 -19.11 -11.35 46.46
N ASP A 272 -19.76 -10.82 47.49
CA ASP A 272 -20.21 -11.59 48.67
C ASP A 272 -21.12 -12.76 48.27
N THR A 273 -21.15 -13.81 49.09
CA THR A 273 -22.02 -14.98 48.88
C THR A 273 -23.50 -14.59 48.68
N ALA A 274 -24.01 -13.61 49.44
CA ALA A 274 -25.37 -13.09 49.28
C ALA A 274 -25.59 -12.42 47.91
N LYS A 275 -24.61 -11.64 47.42
CA LYS A 275 -24.64 -11.04 46.07
C LYS A 275 -24.60 -12.14 45.00
N LYS A 276 -23.72 -13.14 45.13
CA LYS A 276 -23.62 -14.29 44.22
C LYS A 276 -24.94 -15.07 44.12
N VAL A 277 -25.59 -15.37 45.25
CA VAL A 277 -26.92 -16.00 45.27
C VAL A 277 -27.98 -15.09 44.63
N GLY A 278 -27.98 -13.79 44.93
CA GLY A 278 -28.89 -12.81 44.32
C GLY A 278 -28.75 -12.73 42.79
N LYS A 279 -27.51 -12.69 42.27
CA LYS A 279 -27.23 -12.76 40.82
C LYS A 279 -27.79 -14.05 40.22
N TYR A 280 -27.61 -15.19 40.89
CA TYR A 280 -28.08 -16.49 40.44
C TYR A 280 -29.61 -16.55 40.32
N ILE A 281 -30.32 -16.10 41.35
CA ILE A 281 -31.80 -16.05 41.36
C ILE A 281 -32.30 -15.11 40.24
N ALA A 282 -31.72 -13.91 40.11
CA ALA A 282 -32.08 -12.97 39.06
C ALA A 282 -31.83 -13.54 37.65
N ALA A 283 -30.70 -14.24 37.44
CA ALA A 283 -30.39 -14.89 36.17
C ALA A 283 -31.39 -16.00 35.84
N VAL A 284 -31.72 -16.88 36.80
CA VAL A 284 -32.69 -17.97 36.61
C VAL A 284 -34.10 -17.43 36.29
N LEU A 285 -34.53 -16.36 36.96
CA LEU A 285 -35.81 -15.69 36.68
C LEU A 285 -35.86 -15.09 35.28
N LEU A 286 -34.78 -14.45 34.82
CA LEU A 286 -34.69 -13.93 33.44
C LEU A 286 -34.73 -15.04 32.39
N MET A 287 -34.15 -16.22 32.68
CA MET A 287 -34.17 -17.39 31.79
C MET A 287 -35.54 -18.12 31.73
N ALA A 288 -36.44 -17.89 32.68
CA ALA A 288 -37.78 -18.49 32.67
C ALA A 288 -38.68 -17.92 31.56
N LEU A 289 -38.34 -16.75 31.00
CA LEU A 289 -39.06 -16.13 29.90
C LEU A 289 -38.91 -16.97 28.61
N PRO A 290 -40.00 -17.26 27.86
CA PRO A 290 -39.98 -18.15 26.70
C PRO A 290 -39.41 -17.47 25.43
N THR A 291 -38.21 -16.91 25.53
CA THR A 291 -37.53 -16.11 24.50
C THR A 291 -36.16 -16.70 24.11
N ILE A 292 -35.98 -18.01 24.30
CA ILE A 292 -34.83 -18.78 23.83
C ILE A 292 -34.98 -19.05 22.31
N SER A 293 -34.82 -17.99 21.51
CA SER A 293 -34.67 -18.11 20.06
C SER A 293 -33.35 -18.78 19.73
N GLY A 294 -33.39 -20.01 19.20
CA GLY A 294 -32.20 -20.73 18.75
C GLY A 294 -31.48 -20.01 17.59
N GLY A 295 -30.17 -20.25 17.45
CA GLY A 295 -29.34 -19.62 16.42
C GLY A 295 -28.61 -18.38 16.90
N SER A 296 -27.51 -18.57 17.63
CA SER A 296 -26.53 -17.52 17.91
C SER A 296 -25.40 -17.44 16.87
N ASP A 297 -25.19 -18.55 16.18
CA ASP A 297 -24.12 -18.73 15.20
C ASP A 297 -24.46 -17.92 13.94
N GLY A 298 -23.47 -17.21 13.38
CA GLY A 298 -23.69 -16.35 12.22
C GLY A 298 -24.19 -17.12 11.00
N THR A 299 -24.96 -16.48 10.11
CA THR A 299 -25.25 -17.07 8.80
C THR A 299 -23.99 -17.08 7.93
N VAL A 300 -23.80 -18.13 7.12
CA VAL A 300 -22.75 -18.15 6.09
C VAL A 300 -22.94 -16.93 5.18
N HIS A 301 -21.96 -16.03 5.17
CA HIS A 301 -21.98 -14.83 4.34
C HIS A 301 -20.86 -14.91 3.29
N ARG A 302 -21.18 -14.51 2.05
CA ARG A 302 -20.25 -14.51 0.90
C ARG A 302 -19.48 -15.82 0.75
N GLU A 303 -20.18 -16.96 0.83
CA GLU A 303 -19.61 -18.32 0.63
C GLU A 303 -18.42 -18.70 1.53
N GLY A 304 -18.12 -17.90 2.57
CA GLY A 304 -16.95 -18.09 3.43
C GLY A 304 -15.74 -17.20 3.09
N TYR A 305 -15.86 -16.26 2.15
CA TYR A 305 -14.81 -15.29 1.80
C TYR A 305 -14.92 -13.97 2.62
N PHE A 306 -13.87 -13.14 2.61
CA PHE A 306 -13.86 -11.82 3.25
C PHE A 306 -14.91 -10.86 2.65
N GLU A 307 -15.33 -9.82 3.41
CA GLU A 307 -16.21 -8.74 2.89
C GLU A 307 -15.45 -7.99 1.75
N PRO A 308 -15.87 -8.08 0.46
CA PRO A 308 -15.11 -7.55 -0.67
C PRO A 308 -15.14 -6.01 -0.71
N PHE A 309 -14.18 -5.36 -1.35
CA PHE A 309 -14.16 -3.89 -1.44
C PHE A 309 -14.74 -3.39 -2.77
N PRO A 310 -15.97 -2.80 -2.81
CA PRO A 310 -16.65 -2.42 -4.05
C PRO A 310 -16.16 -1.06 -4.57
N TYR A 311 -14.93 -1.02 -5.07
CA TYR A 311 -14.29 0.16 -5.66
C TYR A 311 -14.13 -0.03 -7.18
N LYS A 312 -14.27 1.06 -7.94
CA LYS A 312 -14.14 1.13 -9.41
C LYS A 312 -13.47 2.45 -9.76
N LEU A 313 -12.39 2.42 -10.55
CA LEU A 313 -11.80 3.62 -11.12
C LEU A 313 -12.61 4.06 -12.36
N HIS A 314 -12.81 5.37 -12.50
CA HIS A 314 -13.64 5.98 -13.56
C HIS A 314 -12.90 7.06 -14.39
N GLY A 315 -11.60 7.22 -14.18
CA GLY A 315 -10.75 8.19 -14.89
C GLY A 315 -9.58 7.50 -15.57
N TYR A 316 -9.02 8.15 -16.57
CA TYR A 316 -7.86 7.66 -17.32
C TYR A 316 -6.53 7.88 -16.54
N PRO A 317 -5.48 7.11 -16.86
CA PRO A 317 -4.12 7.44 -16.50
C PRO A 317 -3.57 8.61 -17.34
N GLU A 318 -2.45 9.20 -16.91
CA GLU A 318 -1.71 10.20 -17.69
C GLU A 318 -0.81 9.52 -18.71
N VAL A 319 -0.07 8.51 -18.23
CA VAL A 319 0.68 7.54 -19.02
C VAL A 319 0.16 6.16 -18.67
N SER A 320 -0.32 5.44 -19.68
CA SER A 320 -0.85 4.08 -19.55
C SER A 320 0.17 3.06 -20.01
N ARG A 321 0.36 1.98 -19.25
CA ARG A 321 1.05 0.76 -19.74
C ARG A 321 0.25 0.06 -20.83
N ASN A 322 -1.08 0.21 -20.82
CA ASN A 322 -1.94 -0.26 -21.88
C ASN A 322 -2.11 0.81 -22.98
N ILE A 323 -1.49 0.55 -24.13
CA ILE A 323 -1.48 1.40 -25.33
C ILE A 323 -2.88 1.86 -25.78
N THR A 324 -3.95 1.09 -25.53
CA THR A 324 -5.31 1.48 -25.93
C THR A 324 -5.98 2.51 -25.01
N GLU A 325 -5.34 2.86 -23.89
CA GLU A 325 -5.87 3.73 -22.84
C GLU A 325 -4.96 4.94 -22.56
N ASP A 326 -3.95 5.14 -23.42
CA ASP A 326 -3.15 6.36 -23.48
C ASP A 326 -4.02 7.52 -23.99
N PRO A 327 -4.23 8.60 -23.23
CA PRO A 327 -5.12 9.69 -23.63
C PRO A 327 -4.65 10.43 -24.89
N TYR A 328 -3.33 10.47 -25.17
CA TYR A 328 -2.80 11.15 -26.34
C TYR A 328 -3.17 10.44 -27.65
N LYS A 329 -3.40 9.13 -27.59
CA LYS A 329 -3.80 8.30 -28.74
C LYS A 329 -5.24 8.58 -29.21
N TRP A 330 -6.10 9.12 -28.34
CA TRP A 330 -7.48 9.43 -28.70
C TRP A 330 -7.59 10.75 -29.48
N ASN A 331 -6.80 11.76 -29.09
CA ASN A 331 -6.75 13.05 -29.78
C ASN A 331 -6.30 12.90 -31.25
N GLU A 332 -5.35 12.00 -31.53
CA GLU A 332 -4.91 11.65 -32.89
C GLU A 332 -6.04 11.07 -33.78
N TYR A 333 -7.16 10.62 -33.18
CA TYR A 333 -8.31 10.10 -33.92
C TYR A 333 -9.33 11.19 -34.32
N ASP A 334 -9.43 12.29 -33.57
CA ASP A 334 -10.25 13.46 -33.92
C ASP A 334 -9.52 14.42 -34.90
N ASP A 335 -8.19 14.52 -34.83
CA ASP A 335 -7.35 15.33 -35.76
C ASP A 335 -7.26 14.79 -37.21
N LYS A 336 -8.17 13.89 -37.60
CA LYS A 336 -8.28 13.35 -38.98
C LYS A 336 -8.80 14.32 -40.03
N HIS A 337 -8.94 15.60 -39.67
CA HIS A 337 -9.26 16.69 -40.59
C HIS A 337 -8.03 17.53 -41.01
N GLU A 338 -6.82 17.22 -40.53
CA GLU A 338 -5.61 17.85 -41.08
C GLU A 338 -5.30 17.41 -42.53
N LYS A 339 -4.78 18.36 -43.31
CA LYS A 339 -4.64 18.23 -44.77
C LYS A 339 -3.50 17.27 -45.15
N PRO A 340 -3.66 16.45 -46.20
CA PRO A 340 -2.55 15.64 -46.72
C PRO A 340 -1.45 16.55 -47.29
N GLY A 341 -0.27 16.54 -46.69
CA GLY A 341 0.86 17.35 -47.17
C GLY A 341 2.09 17.46 -46.26
N GLN A 342 1.97 17.26 -44.93
CA GLN A 342 3.12 17.28 -44.03
C GLN A 342 3.42 15.90 -43.43
N LEU A 343 4.44 15.21 -43.96
CA LEU A 343 5.09 14.10 -43.25
C LEU A 343 6.01 14.65 -42.16
N LYS A 344 5.42 14.97 -40.99
CA LYS A 344 6.17 14.89 -39.72
C LYS A 344 6.03 13.47 -39.18
N ARG A 345 7.10 12.89 -38.62
CA ARG A 345 7.06 11.55 -37.99
C ARG A 345 5.98 11.54 -36.89
N ARG A 346 4.83 10.88 -37.15
CA ARG A 346 3.75 10.70 -36.16
C ARG A 346 4.10 9.56 -35.20
N ALA A 347 4.55 9.91 -34.00
CA ALA A 347 4.75 8.97 -32.90
C ALA A 347 3.42 8.76 -32.15
N THR A 348 2.83 7.57 -32.26
CA THR A 348 1.40 7.32 -31.95
C THR A 348 1.10 6.91 -30.50
N ASN A 349 2.10 6.95 -29.60
CA ASN A 349 1.98 6.62 -28.17
C ASN A 349 2.85 7.58 -27.34
N SER A 350 2.47 7.88 -26.10
CA SER A 350 3.34 8.59 -25.15
C SER A 350 4.59 7.77 -24.78
N LEU A 351 4.49 6.44 -24.76
CA LEU A 351 5.64 5.53 -24.62
C LEU A 351 6.48 5.37 -25.90
N ASP A 352 5.95 5.68 -27.09
CA ASP A 352 6.77 5.74 -28.32
C ASP A 352 7.48 7.10 -28.47
N ARG A 353 7.31 8.02 -27.50
CA ARG A 353 8.22 9.16 -27.30
C ARG A 353 9.45 8.79 -26.48
N ILE A 354 9.87 7.53 -26.52
CA ILE A 354 11.29 7.19 -26.29
C ILE A 354 12.06 7.95 -27.37
N GLU A 355 12.82 8.97 -26.98
CA GLU A 355 13.76 9.58 -27.91
C GLU A 355 14.77 8.50 -28.33
N GLU A 356 14.85 8.22 -29.64
CA GLU A 356 15.94 7.44 -30.22
C GLU A 356 17.26 8.07 -29.73
N ARG A 357 18.17 7.27 -29.15
CA ARG A 357 19.42 7.80 -28.59
C ARG A 357 20.29 8.38 -29.71
N VAL A 358 20.20 9.69 -29.88
CA VAL A 358 21.18 10.47 -30.64
C VAL A 358 22.50 10.39 -29.87
N LEU A 359 23.48 9.68 -30.43
CA LEU A 359 24.78 9.46 -29.83
C LEU A 359 25.70 10.63 -30.15
N GLY A 360 25.61 11.71 -29.35
CA GLY A 360 26.48 12.88 -29.46
C GLY A 360 25.75 14.20 -29.17
N PRO A 361 26.51 15.29 -28.97
CA PRO A 361 25.95 16.64 -28.78
C PRO A 361 25.42 17.22 -30.10
N SER A 362 24.63 18.30 -29.99
CA SER A 362 24.15 19.10 -31.12
C SER A 362 25.26 19.94 -31.78
N VAL A 363 26.15 20.50 -30.95
CA VAL A 363 27.29 21.35 -31.33
C VAL A 363 28.54 20.90 -30.57
N LEU A 364 29.70 20.95 -31.25
CA LEU A 364 31.02 20.86 -30.64
C LEU A 364 31.75 22.20 -30.79
N CYS A 365 32.67 22.49 -29.88
CA CYS A 365 33.53 23.66 -29.93
C CYS A 365 34.96 23.25 -30.33
N THR A 366 35.63 24.01 -31.20
CA THR A 366 36.96 23.66 -31.74
C THR A 366 38.08 24.32 -30.93
N VAL A 367 39.27 23.71 -30.95
CA VAL A 367 40.48 24.27 -30.32
C VAL A 367 40.86 25.67 -30.85
N ASP A 368 40.44 25.99 -32.08
CA ASP A 368 40.63 27.30 -32.73
C ASP A 368 39.57 28.36 -32.34
N GLY A 369 38.64 28.05 -31.43
CA GLY A 369 37.60 28.96 -30.96
C GLY A 369 36.33 29.03 -31.83
N GLY A 370 36.13 28.07 -32.73
CA GLY A 370 34.93 27.95 -33.56
C GLY A 370 33.85 27.05 -32.93
N GLN A 371 32.62 27.13 -33.47
CA GLN A 371 31.55 26.17 -33.22
C GLN A 371 31.31 25.30 -34.46
N TYR A 372 31.04 24.02 -34.27
CA TYR A 372 30.75 23.04 -35.31
C TYR A 372 29.44 22.32 -35.01
N MET A 373 28.43 22.47 -35.88
CA MET A 373 27.17 21.73 -35.76
C MET A 373 27.36 20.28 -36.19
N VAL A 374 27.10 19.33 -35.29
CA VAL A 374 27.38 17.89 -35.52
C VAL A 374 26.56 17.32 -36.69
N ALA A 375 25.36 17.85 -36.95
CA ALA A 375 24.54 17.50 -38.11
C ALA A 375 25.26 17.72 -39.47
N ASN A 376 26.28 18.59 -39.52
CA ASN A 376 27.09 18.79 -40.72
C ASN A 376 28.13 17.67 -40.92
N TRP A 377 28.51 16.93 -39.86
CA TRP A 377 29.42 15.77 -39.96
C TRP A 377 28.75 14.63 -40.72
N ASP A 378 27.53 14.26 -40.29
CA ASP A 378 26.71 13.22 -40.90
C ASP A 378 26.40 13.51 -42.38
N ALA A 379 26.20 14.80 -42.72
CA ALA A 379 25.97 15.25 -44.09
C ALA A 379 27.23 15.26 -44.97
N ALA A 380 28.42 15.47 -44.39
CA ALA A 380 29.66 15.68 -45.13
C ALA A 380 30.55 14.43 -45.27
N GLN A 381 30.51 13.48 -44.32
CA GLN A 381 31.50 12.40 -44.23
C GLN A 381 30.89 11.00 -44.03
N MET A 382 30.17 10.52 -45.05
CA MET A 382 29.60 9.16 -45.08
C MET A 382 30.65 8.08 -44.74
N GLY A 383 30.57 7.53 -43.51
CA GLY A 383 31.36 6.37 -43.08
C GLY A 383 32.64 6.64 -42.28
N ARG A 384 32.93 7.88 -41.87
CA ARG A 384 33.93 8.12 -40.79
C ARG A 384 33.34 7.86 -39.41
N PRO A 385 34.15 7.48 -38.40
CA PRO A 385 33.68 7.43 -37.01
C PRO A 385 33.24 8.82 -36.53
N PHE A 386 32.45 8.85 -35.46
CA PHE A 386 32.03 10.07 -34.78
C PHE A 386 33.27 10.87 -34.30
N PRO A 387 33.29 12.21 -34.38
CA PRO A 387 34.45 13.00 -33.96
C PRO A 387 34.74 12.82 -32.48
N GLU A 388 36.00 12.57 -32.11
CA GLU A 388 36.42 12.49 -30.72
C GLU A 388 36.49 13.88 -30.08
N TYR A 389 36.02 14.00 -28.83
CA TYR A 389 36.01 15.26 -28.08
C TYR A 389 36.22 15.06 -26.58
N VAL A 390 36.65 16.11 -25.89
CA VAL A 390 36.69 16.19 -24.42
C VAL A 390 35.41 16.82 -23.87
N PHE A 391 34.84 16.23 -22.82
CA PHE A 391 33.73 16.82 -22.07
C PHE A 391 34.25 17.65 -20.88
N VAL A 392 33.85 18.92 -20.80
CA VAL A 392 34.23 19.86 -19.73
C VAL A 392 33.08 19.99 -18.73
N ALA A 393 33.20 19.30 -17.60
CA ALA A 393 32.31 19.41 -16.47
C ALA A 393 32.64 20.67 -15.64
N TYR A 394 31.64 21.46 -15.26
CA TYR A 394 31.83 22.67 -14.44
C TYR A 394 30.57 23.03 -13.65
N THR A 395 30.64 24.03 -12.76
CA THR A 395 29.48 24.53 -12.02
C THR A 395 29.27 26.03 -12.20
N SER A 396 28.02 26.44 -12.47
CA SER A 396 27.64 27.84 -12.64
C SER A 396 27.67 28.70 -11.36
N GLU A 397 28.01 28.11 -10.21
CA GLU A 397 28.39 28.88 -9.01
C GLU A 397 29.84 29.37 -9.06
N GLN A 398 30.73 28.66 -9.75
CA GLN A 398 32.14 29.00 -9.92
C GLN A 398 32.37 29.78 -11.22
N PHE A 399 31.57 29.46 -12.24
CA PHE A 399 31.56 30.14 -13.54
C PHE A 399 30.14 30.65 -13.83
N PRO A 400 29.69 31.75 -13.18
CA PRO A 400 28.39 32.35 -13.47
C PRO A 400 28.34 32.83 -14.93
N PRO A 401 27.15 32.90 -15.56
CA PRO A 401 27.02 33.17 -16.99
C PRO A 401 27.41 34.62 -17.35
N SER A 402 28.68 34.81 -17.67
CA SER A 402 29.25 36.02 -18.31
C SER A 402 30.10 35.62 -19.53
N ALA A 403 30.47 36.58 -20.37
CA ALA A 403 31.42 36.36 -21.45
C ALA A 403 32.78 35.90 -20.90
N GLU A 404 33.34 36.66 -19.94
CA GLU A 404 34.62 36.38 -19.27
C GLU A 404 34.74 34.94 -18.73
N TYR A 405 33.73 34.45 -17.99
CA TYR A 405 33.75 33.06 -17.50
C TYR A 405 33.54 32.03 -18.61
N SER A 406 32.85 32.38 -19.70
CA SER A 406 32.73 31.51 -20.88
C SER A 406 34.06 31.42 -21.62
N ASP A 407 34.80 32.52 -21.75
CA ASP A 407 36.12 32.57 -22.39
C ASP A 407 37.14 31.74 -21.60
N ILE A 408 37.14 31.84 -20.25
CA ILE A 408 37.96 30.99 -19.36
C ILE A 408 37.61 29.50 -19.54
N LEU A 409 36.32 29.15 -19.60
CA LEU A 409 35.88 27.77 -19.82
C LEU A 409 36.25 27.22 -21.21
N ASN A 410 36.22 28.07 -22.23
CA ASN A 410 36.63 27.70 -23.60
C ASN A 410 38.16 27.53 -23.72
N ASP A 411 38.97 28.35 -23.04
CA ASP A 411 40.42 28.11 -22.97
C ASP A 411 40.77 26.83 -22.18
N ILE A 412 40.09 26.56 -21.06
CA ILE A 412 40.24 25.28 -20.34
C ILE A 412 39.84 24.11 -21.24
N GLY A 413 38.75 24.21 -21.99
CA GLY A 413 38.33 23.21 -22.96
C GLY A 413 39.33 22.99 -24.09
N ALA A 414 39.87 24.07 -24.65
CA ALA A 414 40.88 24.02 -25.70
C ALA A 414 42.23 23.47 -25.20
N ARG A 415 42.65 23.79 -23.97
CA ARG A 415 43.80 23.16 -23.30
C ARG A 415 43.57 21.65 -23.13
N ALA A 416 42.45 21.26 -22.52
CA ALA A 416 42.14 19.87 -22.25
C ALA A 416 41.99 19.01 -23.53
N ALA A 417 41.50 19.59 -24.63
CA ALA A 417 41.43 18.96 -25.95
C ALA A 417 42.84 18.70 -26.53
N ARG A 418 43.75 19.68 -26.46
CA ARG A 418 45.17 19.48 -26.84
C ARG A 418 45.82 18.37 -26.00
N ASP A 419 45.60 18.37 -24.68
CA ASP A 419 46.11 17.35 -23.74
C ASP A 419 45.49 15.94 -23.93
N ALA A 420 44.40 15.84 -24.69
CA ALA A 420 43.76 14.59 -25.10
C ALA A 420 44.04 14.19 -26.56
N GLY A 421 44.76 15.04 -27.31
CA GLY A 421 45.03 14.84 -28.74
C GLY A 421 43.76 14.83 -29.59
N VAL A 422 42.84 15.78 -29.38
CA VAL A 422 41.61 15.94 -30.15
C VAL A 422 41.38 17.40 -30.57
N GLU A 423 40.66 17.59 -31.67
CA GLU A 423 40.37 18.92 -32.25
C GLU A 423 39.13 19.60 -31.63
N PHE A 424 38.34 18.85 -30.84
CA PHE A 424 37.03 19.26 -30.35
C PHE A 424 36.90 19.11 -28.82
N TYR A 425 36.09 19.97 -28.21
CA TYR A 425 35.57 19.84 -26.85
C TYR A 425 34.09 20.18 -26.78
N TRP A 426 33.46 19.82 -25.67
CA TRP A 426 32.09 20.20 -25.32
C TRP A 426 32.06 20.86 -23.95
N VAL A 427 31.46 22.04 -23.86
CA VAL A 427 31.20 22.76 -22.60
C VAL A 427 29.83 23.42 -22.65
N GLY A 428 29.05 23.30 -21.58
CA GLY A 428 27.64 23.69 -21.55
C GLY A 428 27.36 25.15 -21.95
N CYS A 429 28.20 26.09 -21.51
CA CYS A 429 28.03 27.52 -21.80
C CYS A 429 28.14 27.90 -23.29
N SER A 430 28.81 27.06 -24.10
CA SER A 430 29.20 27.44 -25.47
C SER A 430 28.91 26.38 -26.53
N CYS A 431 28.53 25.15 -26.16
CA CYS A 431 28.27 24.07 -27.11
C CYS A 431 26.85 23.43 -26.93
N MET A 432 25.90 24.15 -26.31
CA MET A 432 24.46 23.80 -26.33
C MET A 432 23.73 24.60 -27.42
N ALA A 433 22.95 23.93 -28.27
CA ALA A 433 22.11 24.57 -29.29
C ALA A 433 20.64 24.70 -28.85
N ASP A 434 20.14 23.70 -28.13
CA ASP A 434 18.89 23.79 -27.38
C ASP A 434 19.19 23.49 -25.91
N VAL A 435 19.28 24.54 -25.09
CA VAL A 435 19.52 24.46 -23.65
C VAL A 435 18.47 23.58 -22.95
N GLY A 436 17.26 23.45 -23.52
CA GLY A 436 16.30 22.45 -23.10
C GLY A 436 16.79 21.04 -23.41
N ALA A 437 16.77 20.63 -24.68
CA ALA A 437 17.05 19.24 -25.07
C ALA A 437 18.47 18.75 -24.69
N ASP A 438 19.48 19.60 -24.79
CA ASP A 438 20.89 19.20 -24.59
C ASP A 438 21.21 18.92 -23.10
N ILE A 439 20.62 19.65 -22.14
CA ILE A 439 20.81 19.40 -20.69
C ILE A 439 20.40 17.97 -20.30
N TYR A 440 19.23 17.51 -20.72
CA TYR A 440 18.75 16.17 -20.35
C TYR A 440 19.37 15.04 -21.22
N ARG A 441 20.11 15.41 -22.26
CA ARG A 441 20.96 14.51 -23.08
C ARG A 441 22.42 14.48 -22.64
N ILE A 442 22.84 15.32 -21.68
CA ILE A 442 24.22 15.42 -21.18
C ILE A 442 24.81 14.06 -20.80
N SER A 443 24.00 13.12 -20.30
CA SER A 443 24.42 11.76 -19.98
C SER A 443 24.80 10.87 -21.17
N ASP A 444 24.37 11.17 -22.40
CA ASP A 444 24.91 10.51 -23.61
C ASP A 444 26.13 11.26 -24.15
N ILE A 445 26.16 12.61 -24.04
CA ILE A 445 27.31 13.45 -24.42
C ILE A 445 28.55 13.07 -23.57
N VAL A 446 28.35 12.80 -22.27
CA VAL A 446 29.42 12.28 -21.40
C VAL A 446 29.89 10.90 -21.85
N ARG A 447 28.97 9.95 -22.10
CA ARG A 447 29.26 8.57 -22.53
C ARG A 447 29.93 8.48 -23.91
N ALA A 448 29.72 9.46 -24.78
CA ALA A 448 30.30 9.53 -26.13
C ALA A 448 31.56 10.40 -26.21
N SER A 449 31.99 11.01 -25.11
CA SER A 449 33.27 11.73 -25.03
C SER A 449 34.47 10.78 -24.94
N LYS A 450 35.65 11.24 -25.35
CA LYS A 450 36.93 10.51 -25.18
C LYS A 450 37.50 10.64 -23.77
N ARG A 451 37.16 11.72 -23.06
CA ARG A 451 37.64 12.06 -21.72
C ARG A 451 36.73 13.08 -21.06
N VAL A 452 36.47 12.91 -19.76
CA VAL A 452 35.82 13.91 -18.89
C VAL A 452 36.88 14.67 -18.11
N VAL A 453 36.80 16.00 -18.10
CA VAL A 453 37.64 16.88 -17.28
C VAL A 453 36.77 17.78 -16.43
N VAL A 454 37.27 18.22 -15.27
CA VAL A 454 36.56 19.15 -14.37
C VAL A 454 37.26 20.50 -14.38
N ALA A 455 36.55 21.55 -14.77
CA ALA A 455 36.96 22.93 -14.58
C ALA A 455 36.50 23.42 -13.18
N ILE A 456 37.39 24.02 -12.41
CA ILE A 456 37.06 24.64 -11.12
C ILE A 456 37.46 26.12 -11.08
N GLY A 457 36.64 26.91 -10.39
CA GLY A 457 36.87 28.34 -10.17
C GLY A 457 36.71 28.72 -8.70
N PRO A 458 37.42 29.76 -8.21
CA PRO A 458 37.32 30.21 -6.83
C PRO A 458 35.98 30.90 -6.55
N THR A 459 35.42 30.67 -5.37
CA THR A 459 34.19 31.34 -4.89
C THR A 459 34.40 31.95 -3.50
N PRO A 460 33.51 32.86 -3.05
CA PRO A 460 33.57 33.40 -1.69
C PRO A 460 33.52 32.33 -0.58
N THR A 461 32.97 31.14 -0.88
CA THR A 461 32.86 30.00 0.04
C THR A 461 33.93 28.92 -0.18
N ALA A 462 34.59 28.87 -1.33
CA ALA A 462 35.60 27.87 -1.66
C ALA A 462 36.82 28.48 -2.36
N GLN A 463 37.90 28.68 -1.60
CA GLN A 463 39.17 29.22 -2.11
C GLN A 463 40.30 28.17 -2.25
N THR A 464 40.15 26.97 -1.68
CA THR A 464 41.11 25.87 -1.89
C THR A 464 40.60 24.91 -2.97
N PRO A 465 41.47 24.30 -3.80
CA PRO A 465 41.02 23.40 -4.86
C PRO A 465 40.13 22.24 -4.39
N THR A 466 40.44 21.67 -3.21
CA THR A 466 39.61 20.62 -2.59
C THR A 466 38.23 21.14 -2.14
N ALA A 467 38.13 22.39 -1.69
CA ALA A 467 36.84 23.00 -1.37
C ALA A 467 36.03 23.31 -2.64
N MET A 468 36.67 23.77 -3.71
CA MET A 468 36.01 24.01 -5.00
C MET A 468 35.48 22.71 -5.60
N LEU A 469 36.26 21.63 -5.54
CA LEU A 469 35.82 20.29 -5.95
C LEU A 469 34.63 19.81 -5.10
N LYS A 470 34.68 19.96 -3.77
CA LYS A 470 33.54 19.65 -2.88
C LYS A 470 32.29 20.45 -3.25
N GLN A 471 32.40 21.75 -3.55
CA GLN A 471 31.28 22.57 -4.01
C GLN A 471 30.69 22.02 -5.33
N PHE A 472 31.54 21.75 -6.34
CA PHE A 472 31.13 21.09 -7.58
C PHE A 472 30.37 19.77 -7.34
N GLY A 473 30.86 18.93 -6.42
CA GLY A 473 30.26 17.65 -6.05
C GLY A 473 28.89 17.69 -5.38
N THR A 474 28.42 18.86 -4.91
CA THR A 474 27.10 19.02 -4.27
C THR A 474 25.92 18.94 -5.22
N ARG A 475 26.12 19.19 -6.53
CA ARG A 475 25.04 19.38 -7.51
C ARG A 475 24.54 18.06 -8.11
N VAL A 476 23.26 18.04 -8.47
CA VAL A 476 22.60 16.87 -9.11
C VAL A 476 23.22 16.49 -10.46
N TRP A 477 23.54 17.45 -11.33
CA TRP A 477 24.00 17.18 -12.71
C TRP A 477 25.48 16.77 -12.80
N THR A 478 26.33 17.29 -11.91
CA THR A 478 27.76 16.92 -11.83
C THR A 478 27.97 15.46 -11.40
N PHE A 479 26.94 14.79 -10.88
CA PHE A 479 26.99 13.39 -10.50
C PHE A 479 27.07 12.45 -11.73
N PRO A 480 26.11 12.39 -12.66
CA PRO A 480 26.21 11.58 -13.87
C PRO A 480 27.36 12.01 -14.80
N GLU A 481 27.78 13.28 -14.79
CA GLU A 481 28.95 13.75 -15.56
C GLU A 481 30.25 13.01 -15.19
N ILE A 482 30.49 12.79 -13.89
CA ILE A 482 31.65 12.03 -13.41
C ILE A 482 31.41 10.53 -13.48
N LEU A 483 30.19 10.09 -13.15
CA LEU A 483 29.84 8.67 -13.00
C LEU A 483 29.74 7.93 -14.34
N LEU A 484 29.47 8.63 -15.44
CA LEU A 484 29.35 8.07 -16.79
C LEU A 484 30.61 8.28 -17.64
N ALA A 485 31.70 8.74 -17.05
CA ALA A 485 32.97 8.98 -17.73
C ALA A 485 33.55 7.69 -18.37
N PRO A 486 34.36 7.79 -19.45
CA PRO A 486 34.94 6.63 -20.13
C PRO A 486 35.77 5.72 -19.22
N LYS A 487 35.69 4.40 -19.43
CA LYS A 487 36.34 3.38 -18.57
C LYS A 487 37.85 3.27 -18.75
N ASP A 488 38.36 3.70 -19.90
CA ASP A 488 39.78 3.79 -20.23
C ASP A 488 40.46 5.01 -19.57
N GLN A 489 39.67 6.01 -19.17
CA GLN A 489 40.18 7.17 -18.47
C GLN A 489 40.76 6.79 -17.10
N SER A 490 42.04 7.01 -16.90
CA SER A 490 42.80 6.56 -15.73
C SER A 490 42.55 7.39 -14.44
N GLY A 491 41.45 8.14 -14.37
CA GLY A 491 41.14 9.14 -13.34
C GLY A 491 40.79 10.51 -13.92
N ILE A 492 40.13 11.33 -13.12
CA ILE A 492 39.59 12.64 -13.50
C ILE A 492 40.73 13.66 -13.50
N HIS A 493 40.86 14.44 -14.58
CA HIS A 493 41.79 15.57 -14.64
C HIS A 493 41.04 16.84 -14.22
N VAL A 494 41.66 17.64 -13.36
CA VAL A 494 41.09 18.88 -12.83
C VAL A 494 41.93 20.06 -13.30
N TYR A 495 41.25 21.06 -13.86
CA TYR A 495 41.85 22.28 -14.40
C TYR A 495 41.33 23.48 -13.59
N GLY A 496 42.25 24.28 -13.06
CA GLY A 496 41.95 25.60 -12.52
C GLY A 496 42.43 26.70 -13.46
N ASP A 497 41.88 27.90 -13.31
CA ASP A 497 42.49 29.07 -13.96
C ASP A 497 43.90 29.32 -13.41
N GLY A 498 44.86 29.54 -14.30
CA GLY A 498 46.28 29.70 -13.98
C GLY A 498 46.98 28.54 -13.22
N GLN A 499 46.33 27.38 -13.01
CA GLN A 499 46.86 26.29 -12.17
C GLN A 499 47.31 25.06 -12.98
N ASP A 500 48.33 24.36 -12.46
CA ASP A 500 48.77 23.05 -12.96
C ASP A 500 47.66 22.00 -12.89
N VAL A 501 47.62 21.10 -13.87
CA VAL A 501 46.61 20.03 -13.95
C VAL A 501 46.95 18.89 -12.99
N TRP A 502 46.15 18.68 -11.95
CA TRP A 502 46.23 17.46 -11.14
C TRP A 502 45.17 16.42 -11.52
N ARG A 503 45.44 15.17 -11.15
CA ARG A 503 44.59 14.02 -11.45
C ARG A 503 44.18 13.30 -10.16
N ILE A 504 42.90 12.94 -10.07
CA ILE A 504 42.30 12.23 -8.93
C ILE A 504 41.63 10.94 -9.42
N THR A 505 41.81 9.83 -8.71
CA THR A 505 41.12 8.57 -9.08
C THR A 505 39.64 8.63 -8.73
N PHE A 506 38.78 7.92 -9.46
CA PHE A 506 37.33 7.96 -9.20
C PHE A 506 36.97 7.56 -7.76
N ASN A 507 37.68 6.59 -7.15
CA ASN A 507 37.45 6.16 -5.77
C ASN A 507 38.02 7.15 -4.72
N GLN A 508 39.02 7.97 -5.05
CA GLN A 508 39.37 9.14 -4.23
C GLN A 508 38.33 10.24 -4.38
N PHE A 509 37.86 10.53 -5.60
CA PHE A 509 36.82 11.52 -5.86
C PHE A 509 35.55 11.21 -5.06
N ALA A 510 35.05 9.97 -5.11
CA ALA A 510 33.87 9.56 -4.36
C ALA A 510 34.01 9.72 -2.83
N ARG A 511 35.23 9.55 -2.29
CA ARG A 511 35.53 9.72 -0.86
C ARG A 511 35.73 11.18 -0.45
N ASP A 512 36.41 11.96 -1.29
CA ASP A 512 36.95 13.27 -0.94
C ASP A 512 36.09 14.44 -1.45
N VAL A 513 35.19 14.20 -2.41
CA VAL A 513 34.32 15.22 -3.04
C VAL A 513 32.85 15.06 -2.67
N TRP A 514 32.34 13.83 -2.59
CA TRP A 514 30.93 13.56 -2.30
C TRP A 514 30.67 13.26 -0.81
N SER A 515 29.50 13.67 -0.30
CA SER A 515 29.09 13.44 1.08
C SER A 515 28.61 12.01 1.33
N ASP A 516 27.94 11.40 0.35
CA ASP A 516 27.46 10.02 0.36
C ASP A 516 28.51 9.04 -0.19
N SER A 517 29.70 9.10 0.40
CA SER A 517 30.91 8.41 -0.08
C SER A 517 30.83 6.88 -0.12
N LEU A 518 29.88 6.25 0.59
CA LEU A 518 29.67 4.81 0.58
C LEU A 518 28.79 4.39 -0.62
N GLU A 519 27.60 4.98 -0.72
CA GLU A 519 26.63 4.75 -1.80
C GLU A 519 27.18 5.16 -3.17
N SER A 520 27.77 6.37 -3.26
CA SER A 520 28.32 6.88 -4.50
C SER A 520 29.54 6.08 -4.98
N ARG A 521 30.32 5.50 -4.07
CA ARG A 521 31.41 4.59 -4.43
C ARG A 521 30.90 3.28 -5.03
N GLN A 522 29.81 2.68 -4.50
CA GLN A 522 29.23 1.48 -5.10
C GLN A 522 28.84 1.71 -6.56
N LEU A 523 28.32 2.89 -6.88
CA LEU A 523 28.00 3.29 -8.24
C LEU A 523 29.25 3.56 -9.10
N VAL A 524 30.30 4.18 -8.56
CA VAL A 524 31.60 4.32 -9.26
C VAL A 524 32.19 2.95 -9.59
N ASP A 525 32.30 2.07 -8.60
CA ASP A 525 32.81 0.71 -8.79
C ASP A 525 31.93 -0.07 -9.81
N HIS A 526 30.63 0.20 -9.90
CA HIS A 526 29.76 -0.32 -10.97
C HIS A 526 30.06 0.21 -12.37
N PHE A 527 30.11 1.53 -12.57
CA PHE A 527 30.34 2.10 -13.90
C PHE A 527 31.77 1.87 -14.39
N GLN A 528 32.77 1.86 -13.50
CA GLN A 528 34.13 1.40 -13.82
C GLN A 528 34.18 -0.11 -14.13
N GLY A 529 33.31 -0.91 -13.52
CA GLY A 529 33.15 -2.34 -13.79
C GLY A 529 33.86 -3.27 -12.81
N SER A 530 34.27 -2.77 -11.64
CA SER A 530 34.79 -3.56 -10.52
C SER A 530 33.67 -4.21 -9.68
N LEU A 531 32.44 -3.67 -9.67
CA LEU A 531 31.30 -4.21 -8.92
C LEU A 531 29.97 -4.21 -9.71
N PRO A 532 29.55 -5.34 -10.31
CA PRO A 532 28.30 -5.42 -11.06
C PRO A 532 27.06 -5.43 -10.14
N LEU A 533 26.59 -4.26 -9.71
CA LEU A 533 25.26 -4.06 -9.12
C LEU A 533 24.14 -4.54 -10.06
N SER A 534 23.05 -5.06 -9.49
CA SER A 534 21.81 -5.32 -10.23
C SER A 534 21.10 -4.02 -10.64
N HIS A 535 20.18 -4.11 -11.61
CA HIS A 535 19.35 -2.97 -12.03
C HIS A 535 18.54 -2.36 -10.87
N LEU A 536 18.03 -3.19 -9.95
CA LEU A 536 17.28 -2.74 -8.79
C LEU A 536 18.16 -2.01 -7.77
N GLU A 537 19.35 -2.52 -7.48
CA GLU A 537 20.33 -1.85 -6.61
C GLU A 537 20.81 -0.54 -7.24
N LEU A 538 21.17 -0.54 -8.52
CA LEU A 538 21.54 0.65 -9.29
C LEU A 538 20.48 1.74 -9.19
N ALA A 539 19.19 1.38 -9.34
CA ALA A 539 18.09 2.34 -9.21
C ALA A 539 17.92 2.86 -7.77
N VAL A 540 18.04 2.00 -6.75
CA VAL A 540 17.87 2.37 -5.33
C VAL A 540 19.04 3.23 -4.82
N VAL A 541 20.28 2.81 -5.07
CA VAL A 541 21.49 3.56 -4.68
C VAL A 541 21.57 4.86 -5.47
N GLY A 542 21.27 4.83 -6.77
CA GLY A 542 21.15 6.02 -7.61
C GLY A 542 20.12 7.01 -7.07
N LEU A 543 18.92 6.55 -6.70
CA LEU A 543 17.86 7.39 -6.13
C LEU A 543 18.32 8.08 -4.83
N LYS A 544 18.97 7.36 -3.91
CA LYS A 544 19.57 7.95 -2.70
C LYS A 544 20.57 9.05 -3.05
N CYS A 545 21.50 8.77 -3.97
CA CYS A 545 22.54 9.73 -4.39
C CYS A 545 21.98 10.97 -5.10
N PHE A 546 20.94 10.84 -5.92
CA PHE A 546 20.31 12.01 -6.53
C PHE A 546 19.52 12.84 -5.52
N TYR A 547 18.90 12.22 -4.52
CA TYR A 547 18.12 12.95 -3.52
C TYR A 547 18.96 13.61 -2.42
N SER A 548 20.16 13.11 -2.12
CA SER A 548 21.13 13.77 -1.22
C SER A 548 21.69 15.10 -1.77
N ARG A 549 21.69 15.29 -3.10
CA ARG A 549 22.32 16.42 -3.80
C ARG A 549 21.42 17.65 -3.97
N GLN A 550 22.03 18.81 -4.18
CA GLN A 550 21.36 20.09 -4.40
C GLN A 550 20.95 20.29 -5.87
N LEU A 551 19.79 20.94 -6.07
CA LEU A 551 19.30 21.36 -7.38
C LEU A 551 19.60 22.84 -7.60
N GLY A 552 20.27 23.18 -8.70
CA GLY A 552 20.05 24.49 -9.33
C GLY A 552 18.63 24.47 -9.89
N ILE A 553 17.76 25.34 -9.35
CA ILE A 553 16.30 25.21 -9.54
C ILE A 553 15.93 25.47 -11.01
N GLN A 554 15.26 24.50 -11.63
CA GLN A 554 14.50 24.77 -12.86
C GLN A 554 13.13 24.04 -12.89
N TRP A 555 13.05 22.72 -12.69
CA TRP A 555 11.80 21.93 -12.75
C TRP A 555 11.66 20.99 -11.54
N ALA A 556 10.43 20.73 -11.07
CA ALA A 556 10.20 19.86 -9.91
C ALA A 556 10.65 18.40 -10.13
N GLY A 557 10.68 17.95 -11.38
CA GLY A 557 11.09 16.59 -11.76
C GLY A 557 12.60 16.36 -11.89
N ASP A 558 13.44 17.40 -11.77
CA ASP A 558 14.86 17.35 -12.20
C ASP A 558 15.68 16.19 -11.61
N LYS A 559 15.48 15.84 -10.33
CA LYS A 559 16.13 14.67 -9.71
C LYS A 559 15.71 13.33 -10.33
N ALA A 560 14.46 13.21 -10.76
CA ALA A 560 13.97 12.02 -11.48
C ALA A 560 14.45 12.01 -12.94
N TYR A 561 14.54 13.18 -13.59
CA TYR A 561 15.10 13.29 -14.94
C TYR A 561 16.61 12.99 -14.98
N ALA A 562 17.40 13.47 -14.00
CA ALA A 562 18.82 13.16 -13.90
C ALA A 562 19.10 11.65 -13.70
N LEU A 563 18.26 10.96 -12.90
CA LEU A 563 18.32 9.51 -12.72
C LEU A 563 18.06 8.72 -14.03
N MET A 564 17.32 9.28 -15.00
CA MET A 564 17.17 8.67 -16.33
C MET A 564 18.49 8.57 -17.09
N GLY A 565 19.48 9.41 -16.77
CA GLY A 565 20.82 9.39 -17.37
C GLY A 565 21.59 8.09 -17.09
N LEU A 566 21.30 7.40 -15.98
CA LEU A 566 21.89 6.11 -15.65
C LEU A 566 21.19 4.94 -16.36
N LEU A 567 19.89 5.09 -16.67
CA LEU A 567 19.00 4.03 -17.12
C LEU A 567 18.98 3.86 -18.65
N ARG A 568 18.24 2.84 -19.15
CA ARG A 568 18.18 2.51 -20.58
C ARG A 568 17.21 3.40 -21.35
N LEU A 569 15.98 3.52 -20.88
CA LEU A 569 14.87 4.23 -21.55
C LEU A 569 14.55 5.55 -20.84
N ARG A 570 14.14 6.57 -21.60
CA ARG A 570 13.80 7.90 -21.08
C ARG A 570 12.44 8.35 -21.61
N PRO A 571 11.49 8.79 -20.76
CA PRO A 571 10.33 9.56 -21.22
C PRO A 571 10.72 10.98 -21.66
N PRO A 572 9.87 11.66 -22.45
CA PRO A 572 10.05 13.07 -22.79
C PRO A 572 9.78 13.97 -21.56
N ILE A 573 10.47 15.10 -21.44
CA ILE A 573 10.37 15.98 -20.26
C ILE A 573 9.03 16.73 -20.26
N ASN A 574 8.44 16.96 -19.08
CA ASN A 574 7.17 17.64 -18.87
C ASN A 574 7.27 18.63 -17.68
N PRO A 575 6.96 19.93 -17.87
CA PRO A 575 7.08 20.94 -16.80
C PRO A 575 5.93 20.92 -15.79
N GLY A 576 4.81 20.26 -16.12
CA GLY A 576 3.67 20.12 -15.21
C GLY A 576 3.77 18.96 -14.21
N GLU A 577 4.76 18.08 -14.37
CA GLU A 577 4.89 16.86 -13.55
C GLU A 577 5.55 17.11 -12.19
N THR A 578 5.03 16.44 -11.16
CA THR A 578 5.72 16.34 -9.86
C THR A 578 6.94 15.41 -9.95
N ALA A 579 7.83 15.51 -8.96
CA ALA A 579 8.97 14.61 -8.81
C ALA A 579 8.55 13.12 -8.79
N PHE A 580 7.41 12.81 -8.17
CA PHE A 580 6.87 11.45 -8.12
C PHE A 580 6.25 11.02 -9.46
N GLN A 581 5.54 11.89 -10.18
CA GLN A 581 5.03 11.56 -11.52
C GLN A 581 6.16 11.24 -12.51
N ALA A 582 7.20 12.08 -12.55
CA ALA A 582 8.37 11.87 -13.40
C ALA A 582 9.09 10.55 -13.06
N PHE A 583 9.26 10.23 -11.77
CA PHE A 583 9.80 8.96 -11.31
C PHE A 583 8.91 7.76 -11.65
N ALA A 584 7.60 7.87 -11.45
CA ALA A 584 6.65 6.79 -11.73
C ALA A 584 6.59 6.46 -13.24
N ARG A 585 6.60 7.49 -14.08
CA ARG A 585 6.67 7.37 -15.55
C ARG A 585 8.00 6.76 -16.02
N MET A 586 9.11 7.16 -15.39
CA MET A 586 10.43 6.56 -15.62
C MET A 586 10.49 5.07 -15.24
N SER A 587 9.90 4.68 -14.11
CA SER A 587 9.85 3.29 -13.65
C SER A 587 8.90 2.42 -14.49
N LEU A 588 7.84 3.00 -15.07
CA LEU A 588 6.95 2.30 -16.00
C LEU A 588 7.63 1.94 -17.32
N LEU A 589 8.53 2.82 -17.81
CA LEU A 589 9.37 2.54 -18.98
C LEU A 589 10.50 1.55 -18.65
N ASN A 590 11.23 1.77 -17.55
CA ASN A 590 12.34 0.93 -17.12
C ASN A 590 11.87 -0.22 -16.19
N HIS A 591 10.82 -0.94 -16.60
CA HIS A 591 10.25 -2.06 -15.85
C HIS A 591 11.12 -3.33 -15.95
N ALA A 592 12.36 -3.27 -15.46
CA ALA A 592 13.20 -4.45 -15.27
C ALA A 592 12.73 -5.27 -14.04
N ASP A 593 12.62 -4.61 -12.88
CA ASP A 593 12.47 -5.31 -11.58
C ASP A 593 11.19 -4.96 -10.80
N SER A 594 10.23 -4.24 -11.40
CA SER A 594 9.02 -3.73 -10.72
C SER A 594 9.32 -2.87 -9.47
N LEU A 595 10.30 -1.96 -9.60
CA LEU A 595 10.78 -1.04 -8.56
C LEU A 595 9.64 -0.34 -7.80
N LEU A 596 8.67 0.20 -8.54
CA LEU A 596 7.57 1.00 -7.99
C LEU A 596 6.47 0.14 -7.35
N GLU A 597 6.20 -1.06 -7.88
CA GLU A 597 5.34 -2.06 -7.24
C GLU A 597 5.93 -2.53 -5.88
N ARG A 598 7.26 -2.63 -5.77
CA ARG A 598 7.94 -2.93 -4.50
C ARG A 598 7.83 -1.75 -3.53
N LEU A 599 8.04 -0.51 -4.02
CA LEU A 599 8.00 0.71 -3.21
C LEU A 599 6.64 0.94 -2.52
N ILE A 600 5.53 0.65 -3.20
CA ILE A 600 4.19 0.80 -2.57
C ILE A 600 3.95 -0.18 -1.41
N CYS A 601 4.74 -1.27 -1.32
CA CYS A 601 4.64 -2.29 -0.26
C CYS A 601 5.54 -2.00 0.97
N VAL A 602 6.36 -0.95 0.92
CA VAL A 602 7.17 -0.47 2.04
C VAL A 602 6.28 0.21 3.08
N GLN A 603 6.52 -0.06 4.36
CA GLN A 603 5.98 0.73 5.47
C GLN A 603 7.01 1.80 5.85
N PRO A 604 6.71 3.10 5.76
CA PRO A 604 7.64 4.13 6.23
C PRO A 604 7.84 4.07 7.75
N LEU A 605 9.05 4.42 8.19
CA LEU A 605 9.48 4.56 9.58
C LEU A 605 8.80 5.74 10.28
N THR A 606 8.55 6.83 9.55
CA THR A 606 7.86 8.04 10.05
C THR A 606 6.74 8.47 9.09
N PRO A 607 5.64 9.10 9.57
CA PRO A 607 4.54 9.52 8.70
C PRO A 607 4.96 10.51 7.60
N ASP A 608 5.99 11.30 7.89
CA ASP A 608 6.52 12.32 6.98
C ASP A 608 7.58 11.81 6.00
N GLN A 609 8.05 10.56 6.12
CA GLN A 609 9.06 9.97 5.24
C GLN A 609 8.65 10.12 3.76
N GLU A 610 9.53 10.75 2.99
CA GLU A 610 9.29 10.98 1.58
C GLU A 610 9.49 9.72 0.75
N TRP A 611 8.79 9.63 -0.38
CA TRP A 611 8.70 8.42 -1.20
C TRP A 611 10.04 7.93 -1.77
N TYR A 612 11.07 8.77 -1.81
CA TYR A 612 12.41 8.40 -2.29
C TYR A 612 13.28 7.73 -1.20
N ASP A 613 12.90 7.83 0.07
CA ASP A 613 13.51 7.04 1.13
C ASP A 613 12.85 5.65 1.16
N VAL A 614 13.61 4.65 0.70
CA VAL A 614 13.19 3.24 0.59
C VAL A 614 13.20 2.49 1.92
N SER A 615 13.53 3.15 3.04
CA SER A 615 13.70 2.51 4.35
C SER A 615 12.38 1.97 4.91
N ASP A 616 12.34 0.68 5.24
CA ASP A 616 11.14 -0.03 5.69
C ASP A 616 11.11 -0.20 7.22
N ALA A 617 9.95 0.00 7.85
CA ALA A 617 9.78 -0.14 9.30
C ALA A 617 9.89 -1.58 9.83
N TYR A 618 10.04 -2.58 8.95
CA TYR A 618 10.37 -3.95 9.30
C TYR A 618 11.81 -4.35 8.86
N ASP A 619 12.62 -3.37 8.45
CA ASP A 619 13.98 -3.46 7.89
C ASP A 619 14.15 -4.37 6.65
N ALA A 620 13.05 -4.78 5.99
CA ALA A 620 13.11 -5.53 4.74
C ALA A 620 13.71 -4.65 3.62
N LYS A 621 14.61 -5.21 2.80
CA LYS A 621 15.18 -4.48 1.67
C LYS A 621 14.26 -4.61 0.46
N LEU A 622 14.37 -3.67 -0.48
CA LEU A 622 13.42 -3.59 -1.60
C LEU A 622 13.46 -4.82 -2.51
N TRP A 623 14.60 -5.52 -2.59
CA TRP A 623 14.73 -6.78 -3.31
C TRP A 623 14.02 -7.97 -2.64
N ASP A 624 13.88 -7.98 -1.32
CA ASP A 624 13.20 -9.04 -0.53
C ASP A 624 11.66 -9.01 -0.68
N ILE A 625 11.12 -7.89 -1.16
CA ILE A 625 9.69 -7.67 -1.42
C ILE A 625 9.35 -8.13 -2.84
N TYR A 626 8.56 -9.18 -2.97
CA TYR A 626 8.07 -9.69 -4.26
C TYR A 626 6.67 -9.12 -4.57
N PRO A 627 6.50 -8.27 -5.60
CA PRO A 627 5.20 -7.68 -5.89
C PRO A 627 4.21 -8.70 -6.48
N GLY A 628 2.99 -8.69 -5.95
CA GLY A 628 1.85 -9.48 -6.44
C GLY A 628 0.83 -8.66 -7.24
N CYS A 629 1.11 -7.37 -7.44
CA CYS A 629 0.33 -6.42 -8.23
C CYS A 629 1.17 -5.83 -9.36
N GLN A 630 0.53 -5.11 -10.29
CA GLN A 630 1.19 -4.51 -11.45
C GLN A 630 0.76 -3.05 -11.59
N ILE A 631 1.70 -2.12 -11.80
CA ILE A 631 1.35 -0.73 -12.09
C ILE A 631 0.99 -0.62 -13.57
N SER A 632 -0.19 -0.05 -13.80
CA SER A 632 -0.86 0.07 -15.10
C SER A 632 -0.85 1.49 -15.64
N GLY A 633 -0.54 2.50 -14.82
CA GLY A 633 -0.31 3.87 -15.25
C GLY A 633 -0.05 4.87 -14.12
N VAL A 634 0.22 6.12 -14.48
CA VAL A 634 0.34 7.27 -13.55
C VAL A 634 -1.01 7.98 -13.44
N GLY A 635 -1.34 8.56 -12.29
CA GLY A 635 -2.56 9.34 -12.10
C GLY A 635 -2.55 10.67 -12.86
N HIS A 636 -3.57 10.91 -13.68
CA HIS A 636 -3.81 12.20 -14.35
C HIS A 636 -4.81 13.05 -13.57
N ALA A 637 -4.48 14.32 -13.34
CA ALA A 637 -5.44 15.34 -12.96
C ALA A 637 -5.99 16.03 -14.22
N ASP A 638 -7.30 15.86 -14.46
CA ASP A 638 -8.01 16.53 -15.56
C ASP A 638 -7.86 18.06 -15.47
N ASN A 639 -7.65 18.73 -16.60
CA ASN A 639 -7.60 20.20 -16.68
C ASN A 639 -8.88 20.87 -16.12
N ASN A 640 -10.02 20.18 -16.19
CA ASN A 640 -11.32 20.61 -15.65
C ASN A 640 -11.44 20.42 -14.11
N MET A 641 -10.44 19.82 -13.47
CA MET A 641 -10.37 19.61 -12.03
C MET A 641 -9.94 20.90 -11.33
N GLY A 642 -10.48 21.20 -10.14
CA GLY A 642 -10.03 22.33 -9.35
C GLY A 642 -8.58 22.15 -8.87
N ASP A 643 -7.81 23.22 -8.73
CA ASP A 643 -6.38 23.12 -8.38
C ASP A 643 -6.16 22.54 -6.96
N ASP A 644 -7.14 22.69 -6.08
CA ASP A 644 -7.27 22.02 -4.77
C ASP A 644 -7.43 20.49 -4.85
N LEU A 645 -7.75 19.98 -6.03
CA LEU A 645 -7.91 18.56 -6.34
C LEU A 645 -6.79 18.01 -7.24
N LYS A 646 -6.08 18.87 -8.01
CA LYS A 646 -4.98 18.45 -8.88
C LYS A 646 -3.82 17.86 -8.07
N SER A 647 -3.37 18.57 -7.03
CA SER A 647 -2.35 18.07 -6.09
C SER A 647 -2.71 16.72 -5.46
N ALA A 648 -3.99 16.46 -5.22
CA ALA A 648 -4.51 15.20 -4.68
C ALA A 648 -4.72 14.08 -5.71
N VAL A 649 -4.22 14.25 -6.95
CA VAL A 649 -4.21 13.23 -8.01
C VAL A 649 -2.84 13.08 -8.68
N ASN A 650 -2.06 14.16 -8.82
CA ASN A 650 -0.73 14.09 -9.43
C ASN A 650 0.17 13.04 -8.74
N ASP A 651 0.27 13.07 -7.41
CA ASP A 651 1.10 12.14 -6.64
C ASP A 651 0.41 10.76 -6.41
N THR A 652 -0.15 10.18 -7.47
CA THR A 652 -0.82 8.87 -7.43
C THR A 652 -0.42 7.96 -8.61
N VAL A 653 -0.45 6.65 -8.36
CA VAL A 653 -0.28 5.58 -9.37
C VAL A 653 -1.58 4.79 -9.53
N ILE A 654 -1.77 4.18 -10.70
CA ILE A 654 -2.92 3.32 -10.98
C ILE A 654 -2.44 1.87 -11.09
N VAL A 655 -2.82 1.06 -10.10
CA VAL A 655 -2.32 -0.29 -9.87
C VAL A 655 -3.43 -1.32 -10.09
N ASP A 656 -3.10 -2.47 -10.67
CA ASP A 656 -4.03 -3.57 -10.97
C ASP A 656 -3.55 -4.90 -10.37
N GLY A 657 -4.42 -5.92 -10.43
CA GLY A 657 -4.10 -7.29 -10.04
C GLY A 657 -4.19 -7.60 -8.55
N MET A 658 -4.25 -6.58 -7.68
CA MET A 658 -4.40 -6.70 -6.22
C MET A 658 -5.62 -7.55 -5.81
N ARG A 659 -5.59 -8.05 -4.56
CA ARG A 659 -6.75 -8.57 -3.85
C ARG A 659 -7.12 -7.63 -2.69
N ALA A 660 -8.40 -7.52 -2.36
CA ALA A 660 -8.88 -6.55 -1.38
C ALA A 660 -9.92 -7.13 -0.41
N ALA A 661 -9.69 -6.93 0.89
CA ALA A 661 -10.69 -7.13 1.93
C ALA A 661 -11.01 -5.79 2.61
N LYS A 662 -12.28 -5.58 2.90
CA LYS A 662 -12.73 -4.35 3.54
C LYS A 662 -12.74 -4.49 5.07
N VAL A 663 -12.31 -3.43 5.76
CA VAL A 663 -12.39 -3.34 7.23
C VAL A 663 -13.75 -2.80 7.67
N ARG A 664 -14.29 -3.38 8.74
CA ARG A 664 -15.62 -3.08 9.26
C ARG A 664 -15.57 -2.37 10.62
N TRP A 665 -15.35 -1.06 10.56
CA TRP A 665 -15.25 -0.14 11.70
C TRP A 665 -16.56 0.18 12.44
N LYS A 666 -17.71 0.07 11.77
CA LYS A 666 -18.99 0.61 12.27
C LYS A 666 -19.63 -0.23 13.39
N SER A 667 -19.51 -1.55 13.30
CA SER A 667 -20.09 -2.52 14.23
C SER A 667 -19.58 -3.91 13.84
N PHE A 668 -19.13 -4.70 14.82
CA PHE A 668 -18.85 -6.13 14.66
C PHE A 668 -20.02 -6.86 13.98
N ALA A 669 -19.75 -7.98 13.32
CA ALA A 669 -20.77 -8.89 12.79
C ALA A 669 -20.92 -10.10 13.73
N THR A 670 -22.03 -10.82 13.62
CA THR A 670 -22.16 -12.18 14.17
C THR A 670 -21.33 -13.11 13.28
N VAL A 671 -20.19 -13.55 13.78
CA VAL A 671 -19.27 -14.44 13.05
C VAL A 671 -19.91 -15.82 12.93
N ASN A 672 -19.89 -16.43 11.74
CA ASN A 672 -20.21 -17.84 11.58
C ASN A 672 -19.00 -18.71 11.92
N PHE A 673 -19.25 -19.86 12.55
CA PHE A 673 -18.25 -20.89 12.82
C PHE A 673 -18.95 -22.25 12.93
N THR A 674 -18.21 -23.32 12.66
CA THR A 674 -18.66 -24.69 12.89
C THR A 674 -18.25 -25.15 14.30
N LYS A 675 -19.23 -25.55 15.12
CA LYS A 675 -19.00 -26.25 16.38
C LYS A 675 -18.99 -27.76 16.12
N LYS A 676 -18.05 -28.51 16.71
CA LYS A 676 -18.15 -29.98 16.72
C LYS A 676 -19.45 -30.41 17.42
N VAL A 677 -20.23 -31.26 16.76
CA VAL A 677 -21.45 -31.86 17.30
C VAL A 677 -21.09 -32.66 18.56
N SER A 678 -21.88 -32.50 19.62
CA SER A 678 -21.68 -33.20 20.89
C SER A 678 -23.04 -33.52 21.48
N PHE A 679 -23.25 -34.79 21.85
CA PHE A 679 -24.49 -35.24 22.48
C PHE A 679 -24.83 -34.44 23.74
N SER A 680 -23.82 -34.10 24.55
CA SER A 680 -24.01 -33.24 25.74
C SER A 680 -24.49 -31.84 25.38
N ARG A 681 -24.00 -31.21 24.30
CA ARG A 681 -24.51 -29.91 23.84
C ARG A 681 -25.94 -30.04 23.31
N MET A 682 -26.22 -31.06 22.49
CA MET A 682 -27.57 -31.31 21.95
C MET A 682 -28.59 -31.50 23.07
N PHE A 683 -28.25 -32.33 24.07
CA PHE A 683 -29.06 -32.55 25.27
C PHE A 683 -29.33 -31.24 26.03
N PHE A 684 -28.30 -30.44 26.34
CA PHE A 684 -28.51 -29.18 27.05
C PHE A 684 -29.26 -28.12 26.24
N THR A 685 -29.08 -28.05 24.92
CA THR A 685 -29.88 -27.17 24.05
C THR A 685 -31.35 -27.55 24.08
N LEU A 686 -31.66 -28.84 23.94
CA LEU A 686 -33.04 -29.34 24.06
C LEU A 686 -33.61 -29.09 25.46
N LEU A 687 -32.85 -29.39 26.51
CA LEU A 687 -33.26 -29.19 27.90
C LEU A 687 -33.64 -27.73 28.18
N LEU A 688 -32.82 -26.77 27.73
CA LEU A 688 -33.10 -25.34 27.85
C LEU A 688 -34.31 -24.93 27.01
N GLN A 689 -34.39 -25.37 25.75
CA GLN A 689 -35.49 -25.03 24.85
C GLN A 689 -36.85 -25.52 25.39
N TRP A 690 -36.89 -26.70 26.01
CA TRP A 690 -38.12 -27.25 26.60
C TRP A 690 -38.39 -26.76 28.03
N ALA A 691 -37.39 -26.35 28.81
CA ALA A 691 -37.57 -25.94 30.22
C ALA A 691 -38.61 -24.82 30.40
N SER A 692 -38.61 -23.79 29.54
CA SER A 692 -39.61 -22.72 29.58
C SER A 692 -41.02 -23.26 29.28
N TRP A 693 -41.17 -24.15 28.29
CA TRP A 693 -42.47 -24.77 27.97
C TRP A 693 -42.98 -25.66 29.09
N ILE A 694 -42.11 -26.48 29.70
CA ILE A 694 -42.45 -27.35 30.83
C ILE A 694 -42.92 -26.51 32.03
N LEU A 695 -42.30 -25.35 32.29
CA LEU A 695 -42.75 -24.41 33.32
C LEU A 695 -44.18 -23.92 33.06
N TRP A 696 -44.46 -23.36 31.87
CA TRP A 696 -45.77 -22.79 31.56
C TRP A 696 -46.87 -23.86 31.47
N ILE A 697 -46.57 -25.06 30.98
CA ILE A 697 -47.48 -26.21 31.00
C ILE A 697 -47.75 -26.68 32.44
N GLY A 698 -46.72 -26.71 33.30
CA GLY A 698 -46.88 -27.02 34.73
C GLY A 698 -47.82 -26.04 35.45
N VAL A 699 -47.63 -24.73 35.23
CA VAL A 699 -48.52 -23.67 35.76
C VAL A 699 -49.96 -23.86 35.24
N ALA A 700 -50.13 -24.11 33.94
CA ALA A 700 -51.45 -24.32 33.34
C ALA A 700 -52.17 -25.56 33.90
N LEU A 701 -51.46 -26.64 34.17
CA LEU A 701 -52.03 -27.86 34.77
C LEU A 701 -52.46 -27.66 36.23
N ILE A 702 -51.70 -26.89 37.04
CA ILE A 702 -52.15 -26.51 38.39
C ILE A 702 -53.39 -25.63 38.33
N ALA A 703 -53.45 -24.65 37.41
CA ALA A 703 -54.65 -23.84 37.20
C ALA A 703 -55.86 -24.68 36.75
N ALA A 704 -55.64 -25.73 35.95
CA ALA A 704 -56.64 -26.74 35.58
C ALA A 704 -56.92 -27.80 36.67
N ARG A 705 -56.52 -27.55 37.92
CA ARG A 705 -56.68 -28.41 39.11
C ARG A 705 -55.97 -29.78 39.04
N GLN A 706 -55.12 -30.03 38.04
CA GLN A 706 -54.28 -31.24 37.93
C GLN A 706 -52.99 -31.08 38.75
N VAL A 707 -53.15 -30.84 40.06
CA VAL A 707 -52.09 -30.34 40.95
C VAL A 707 -50.87 -31.26 40.98
N ALA A 708 -51.04 -32.58 41.09
CA ALA A 708 -49.93 -33.53 41.17
C ALA A 708 -49.06 -33.53 39.89
N ALA A 709 -49.68 -33.59 38.72
CA ALA A 709 -48.98 -33.56 37.44
C ALA A 709 -48.27 -32.21 37.20
N GLY A 710 -48.95 -31.10 37.50
CA GLY A 710 -48.36 -29.77 37.38
C GLY A 710 -47.19 -29.53 38.35
N ALA A 711 -47.28 -30.04 39.58
CA ALA A 711 -46.20 -29.93 40.58
C ALA A 711 -44.94 -30.70 40.15
N ILE A 712 -45.08 -31.92 39.62
CA ILE A 712 -43.95 -32.71 39.10
C ILE A 712 -43.24 -31.96 37.96
N LEU A 713 -44.00 -31.39 37.02
CA LEU A 713 -43.45 -30.62 35.91
C LEU A 713 -42.77 -29.32 36.38
N LEU A 714 -43.32 -28.63 37.40
CA LEU A 714 -42.66 -27.47 37.99
C LEU A 714 -41.33 -27.81 38.67
N VAL A 715 -41.24 -28.92 39.43
CA VAL A 715 -39.97 -29.35 40.03
C VAL A 715 -38.92 -29.64 38.96
N ILE A 716 -39.30 -30.33 37.88
CA ILE A 716 -38.41 -30.59 36.74
C ILE A 716 -37.97 -29.27 36.08
N ALA A 717 -38.89 -28.34 35.83
CA ALA A 717 -38.57 -27.04 35.24
C ALA A 717 -37.63 -26.20 36.12
N ILE A 718 -37.86 -26.16 37.43
CA ILE A 718 -37.02 -25.43 38.40
C ILE A 718 -35.59 -26.00 38.42
N LEU A 719 -35.42 -27.32 38.37
CA LEU A 719 -34.09 -27.95 38.27
C LEU A 719 -33.39 -27.62 36.93
N CYS A 720 -34.12 -27.64 35.82
CA CYS A 720 -33.58 -27.31 34.50
C CYS A 720 -33.17 -25.83 34.38
N LEU A 721 -34.02 -24.92 34.85
CA LEU A 721 -33.75 -23.48 34.88
C LEU A 721 -32.65 -23.14 35.89
N GLY A 722 -32.60 -23.81 37.04
CA GLY A 722 -31.53 -23.68 38.03
C GLY A 722 -30.15 -24.04 37.47
N GLY A 723 -30.05 -25.03 36.59
CA GLY A 723 -28.81 -25.35 35.86
C GLY A 723 -28.46 -24.41 34.70
N SER A 724 -29.40 -23.56 34.26
CA SER A 724 -29.32 -22.87 32.97
C SER A 724 -28.09 -21.99 32.72
N PRO A 725 -27.51 -21.25 33.70
CA PRO A 725 -26.32 -20.43 33.44
C PRO A 725 -25.12 -21.31 33.02
N ARG A 726 -24.91 -22.45 33.72
CA ARG A 726 -23.83 -23.39 33.42
C ARG A 726 -24.07 -24.14 32.10
N PHE A 727 -25.32 -24.49 31.80
CA PHE A 727 -25.68 -25.14 30.53
C PHE A 727 -25.39 -24.25 29.32
N LEU A 728 -25.73 -22.96 29.40
CA LEU A 728 -25.43 -21.98 28.34
C LEU A 728 -23.92 -21.85 28.09
N LEU A 729 -23.10 -21.66 29.14
CA LEU A 729 -21.64 -21.59 28.97
C LEU A 729 -21.06 -22.84 28.29
N LYS A 730 -21.61 -24.04 28.56
CA LYS A 730 -21.19 -25.30 27.92
C LYS A 730 -21.68 -25.50 26.48
N ILE A 731 -22.81 -24.90 26.11
CA ILE A 731 -23.33 -24.89 24.73
C ILE A 731 -22.52 -23.92 23.85
N PHE A 732 -22.19 -22.75 24.39
CA PHE A 732 -21.57 -21.65 23.65
C PHE A 732 -20.04 -21.69 23.61
N GLY A 733 -19.38 -22.05 24.72
CA GLY A 733 -17.93 -22.16 24.83
C GLY A 733 -17.34 -23.43 24.22
N GLY A 734 -16.02 -23.54 24.21
CA GLY A 734 -15.25 -24.63 23.60
C GLY A 734 -15.00 -24.47 22.08
N LYS A 735 -13.97 -25.17 21.57
CA LYS A 735 -13.29 -24.88 20.29
C LYS A 735 -14.22 -24.70 19.07
N TYR A 736 -14.01 -23.60 18.35
CA TYR A 736 -14.59 -23.28 17.05
C TYR A 736 -13.73 -23.82 15.90
N TRP A 737 -14.34 -24.09 14.74
CA TRP A 737 -13.70 -24.57 13.51
C TRP A 737 -14.33 -23.87 12.30
N GLY A 738 -13.63 -23.77 11.17
CA GLY A 738 -14.20 -23.18 9.95
C GLY A 738 -14.79 -21.78 10.18
N ILE A 739 -14.08 -20.93 10.93
CA ILE A 739 -14.56 -19.61 11.31
C ILE A 739 -14.53 -18.70 10.08
N GLN A 740 -15.63 -17.98 9.86
CA GLN A 740 -15.73 -17.10 8.71
C GLN A 740 -14.72 -15.95 8.83
N PRO A 741 -13.96 -15.62 7.76
CA PRO A 741 -13.07 -14.47 7.71
C PRO A 741 -13.82 -13.13 7.79
N TRP A 742 -13.46 -12.32 8.79
CA TRP A 742 -13.88 -10.94 8.97
C TRP A 742 -12.69 -10.07 9.40
N LEU A 743 -12.62 -8.84 8.87
CA LEU A 743 -11.77 -7.77 9.39
C LEU A 743 -12.63 -6.75 10.14
N PHE A 744 -12.54 -6.72 11.47
CA PHE A 744 -13.12 -5.65 12.27
C PHE A 744 -12.05 -4.65 12.71
N GLY A 745 -12.40 -3.38 12.81
CA GLY A 745 -11.49 -2.33 13.27
C GLY A 745 -12.05 -1.62 14.50
N VAL A 746 -11.17 -1.31 15.46
CA VAL A 746 -11.45 -0.53 16.68
C VAL A 746 -10.40 0.58 16.85
N GLU A 747 -10.81 1.73 17.36
CA GLU A 747 -10.00 2.92 17.64
C GLU A 747 -9.66 3.02 19.14
N GLY A 748 -8.37 3.25 19.43
CA GLY A 748 -7.79 3.12 20.76
C GLY A 748 -7.55 1.66 21.19
N TYR A 749 -6.88 1.50 22.33
CA TYR A 749 -6.56 0.19 22.90
C TYR A 749 -7.73 -0.43 23.68
N ILE A 750 -7.90 -1.75 23.59
CA ILE A 750 -8.82 -2.57 24.41
C ILE A 750 -8.15 -3.93 24.62
N ASP A 751 -8.28 -4.50 25.83
CA ASP A 751 -7.72 -5.81 26.13
C ASP A 751 -8.32 -6.93 25.26
N ILE A 752 -7.47 -7.88 24.87
CA ILE A 752 -7.81 -8.92 23.90
C ILE A 752 -8.95 -9.85 24.37
N GLY A 753 -9.05 -10.09 25.69
CA GLY A 753 -10.11 -10.91 26.27
C GLY A 753 -11.49 -10.24 26.21
N THR A 754 -11.55 -8.94 26.40
CA THR A 754 -12.75 -8.12 26.21
C THR A 754 -13.14 -8.02 24.73
N LEU A 755 -12.16 -7.93 23.81
CA LEU A 755 -12.42 -7.99 22.37
C LEU A 755 -13.00 -9.33 21.94
N GLU A 756 -12.40 -10.45 22.36
CA GLU A 756 -12.93 -11.80 22.10
C GLU A 756 -14.37 -11.94 22.64
N ALA A 757 -14.59 -11.51 23.89
CA ALA A 757 -15.91 -11.54 24.51
C ALA A 757 -16.96 -10.68 23.78
N TYR A 758 -16.59 -9.53 23.20
CA TYR A 758 -17.53 -8.72 22.42
C TYR A 758 -17.84 -9.30 21.02
N VAL A 759 -16.94 -10.09 20.43
CA VAL A 759 -17.10 -10.70 19.09
C VAL A 759 -17.79 -12.07 19.17
N PHE A 760 -17.30 -12.97 20.02
CA PHE A 760 -17.76 -14.36 20.13
C PHE A 760 -18.70 -14.61 21.32
N GLY A 761 -18.72 -13.69 22.28
CA GLY A 761 -19.64 -13.69 23.43
C GLY A 761 -18.96 -13.99 24.77
N LEU A 762 -18.00 -14.91 24.77
CA LEU A 762 -17.17 -15.29 25.91
C LEU A 762 -15.69 -15.02 25.59
N ASN A 763 -14.89 -14.86 26.63
CA ASN A 763 -13.44 -15.06 26.54
C ASN A 763 -13.16 -16.55 26.79
N GLN A 764 -12.45 -17.19 25.87
CA GLN A 764 -11.97 -18.58 25.93
C GLN A 764 -10.47 -18.69 25.61
N GLY A 765 -9.79 -17.58 25.34
CA GLY A 765 -8.39 -17.57 24.88
C GLY A 765 -8.24 -18.07 23.44
N PHE A 766 -9.20 -17.76 22.57
CA PHE A 766 -9.09 -18.02 21.12
C PHE A 766 -8.38 -16.88 20.39
N LEU A 767 -8.58 -15.63 20.80
CA LEU A 767 -8.01 -14.45 20.16
C LEU A 767 -6.59 -14.19 20.70
N THR A 768 -5.59 -14.20 19.84
CA THR A 768 -4.17 -13.98 20.18
C THR A 768 -3.62 -12.69 19.58
N TRP A 769 -2.59 -12.10 20.18
CA TRP A 769 -1.91 -10.96 19.58
C TRP A 769 -1.04 -11.42 18.40
N SER A 770 -1.00 -10.65 17.31
CA SER A 770 -0.17 -10.98 16.15
C SER A 770 1.32 -10.75 16.47
N PRO A 771 2.21 -11.75 16.33
CA PRO A 771 3.61 -11.65 16.73
C PRO A 771 4.48 -10.78 15.80
N PHE A 772 4.05 -10.59 14.54
CA PHE A 772 4.81 -9.89 13.48
C PHE A 772 3.96 -8.95 12.60
N GLY A 773 2.67 -8.79 12.89
CA GLY A 773 1.71 -8.16 11.98
C GLY A 773 1.86 -6.65 11.78
N SER A 774 2.49 -5.94 12.72
CA SER A 774 2.80 -4.50 12.64
C SER A 774 4.15 -4.18 13.29
N PRO A 775 4.71 -2.96 13.15
CA PRO A 775 5.88 -2.52 13.91
C PRO A 775 5.64 -2.43 15.43
N LEU A 776 4.38 -2.40 15.87
CA LEU A 776 4.00 -2.44 17.29
C LEU A 776 3.76 -3.88 17.80
N SER A 777 3.77 -4.89 16.94
CA SER A 777 3.70 -6.30 17.36
C SER A 777 4.87 -6.68 18.26
N ARG A 778 4.61 -7.51 19.26
CA ARG A 778 5.61 -8.05 20.20
C ARG A 778 5.37 -9.55 20.34
N HIS A 779 6.42 -10.29 20.66
CA HIS A 779 6.36 -11.74 20.86
C HIS A 779 7.47 -12.19 21.81
N TYR A 780 7.31 -13.38 22.39
CA TYR A 780 8.36 -14.08 23.12
C TYR A 780 8.47 -15.53 22.64
N LYS A 781 9.58 -16.18 22.97
CA LYS A 781 9.70 -17.64 22.88
C LYS A 781 9.28 -18.25 24.21
N ASP A 782 8.39 -19.23 24.17
CA ASP A 782 7.91 -19.91 25.37
C ASP A 782 8.90 -21.00 25.84
N GLN A 783 8.54 -21.71 26.91
CA GLN A 783 9.36 -22.78 27.50
C GLN A 783 9.60 -24.00 26.58
N TYR A 784 8.81 -24.16 25.51
CA TYR A 784 8.97 -25.20 24.49
C TYR A 784 9.66 -24.67 23.22
N GLY A 785 9.97 -23.37 23.18
CA GLY A 785 10.57 -22.69 22.03
C GLY A 785 9.55 -22.18 21.00
N GLU A 786 8.25 -22.28 21.28
CA GLU A 786 7.19 -21.78 20.40
C GLU A 786 7.13 -20.25 20.44
N ILE A 787 6.81 -19.61 19.31
CA ILE A 787 6.71 -18.14 19.21
C ILE A 787 5.27 -17.74 19.54
N VAL A 788 5.09 -17.03 20.65
CA VAL A 788 3.78 -16.56 21.12
C VAL A 788 3.73 -15.04 21.00
N GLY A 789 2.70 -14.52 20.31
CA GLY A 789 2.45 -13.08 20.22
C GLY A 789 1.97 -12.53 21.56
N ASP A 790 2.58 -11.44 22.01
CA ASP A 790 2.38 -10.86 23.32
C ASP A 790 1.60 -9.54 23.28
N ASP A 791 1.06 -9.14 24.43
CA ASP A 791 0.34 -7.88 24.59
C ASP A 791 1.30 -6.68 24.47
N PRO A 792 1.15 -5.82 23.43
CA PRO A 792 2.08 -4.73 23.22
C PRO A 792 2.10 -3.72 24.38
N MET A 793 1.01 -3.57 25.14
CA MET A 793 0.94 -2.61 26.26
C MET A 793 1.79 -3.00 27.48
N LYS A 794 2.39 -4.20 27.50
CA LYS A 794 3.42 -4.59 28.48
C LYS A 794 4.75 -3.83 28.28
N TYR A 795 5.02 -3.39 27.06
CA TYR A 795 6.30 -2.81 26.67
C TYR A 795 6.23 -1.28 26.77
N PRO A 796 7.16 -0.61 27.49
CA PRO A 796 7.02 0.79 27.83
C PRO A 796 7.06 1.73 26.62
N ASP A 797 7.83 1.36 25.58
CA ASP A 797 7.94 2.08 24.31
C ASP A 797 6.62 2.12 23.53
N VAL A 798 5.88 1.00 23.51
CA VAL A 798 4.55 0.94 22.88
C VAL A 798 3.52 1.63 23.76
N ARG A 799 3.60 1.43 25.09
CA ARG A 799 2.69 2.08 26.04
C ARG A 799 2.76 3.61 25.95
N GLU A 800 3.95 4.20 25.89
CA GLU A 800 4.12 5.65 25.74
C GLU A 800 3.55 6.17 24.41
N ARG A 801 3.76 5.45 23.30
CA ARG A 801 3.13 5.75 22.01
C ARG A 801 1.60 5.69 22.08
N VAL A 802 1.04 4.69 22.76
CA VAL A 802 -0.42 4.55 22.92
C VAL A 802 -0.99 5.66 23.79
N GLU A 803 -0.39 5.94 24.95
CA GLU A 803 -0.84 7.01 25.85
C GLU A 803 -0.70 8.41 25.21
N SER A 804 0.36 8.67 24.45
CA SER A 804 0.54 9.94 23.73
C SER A 804 -0.41 10.10 22.54
N ALA A 805 -0.60 9.06 21.71
CA ALA A 805 -1.56 9.09 20.61
C ALA A 805 -3.03 9.18 21.09
N MET A 806 -3.37 8.54 22.21
CA MET A 806 -4.68 8.67 22.86
C MET A 806 -4.88 10.05 23.51
N ASN A 807 -3.81 10.78 23.88
CA ASN A 807 -3.90 12.11 24.50
C ASN A 807 -3.67 13.28 23.52
N SER A 808 -3.21 13.02 22.30
CA SER A 808 -3.09 14.02 21.23
C SER A 808 -4.45 14.63 20.86
N LYS A 809 -4.48 15.96 20.75
CA LYS A 809 -5.61 16.75 20.21
C LYS A 809 -5.48 17.09 18.73
N ASP A 810 -4.38 16.68 18.12
CA ASP A 810 -4.00 17.07 16.76
C ASP A 810 -4.67 16.15 15.72
N PRO A 811 -5.51 16.68 14.81
CA PRO A 811 -6.35 15.88 13.92
C PRO A 811 -5.64 15.33 12.67
N GLU A 812 -4.37 15.69 12.41
CA GLU A 812 -3.57 15.04 11.35
C GLU A 812 -2.49 14.10 11.91
N ARG A 813 -2.38 13.95 13.25
CA ARG A 813 -1.46 12.98 13.86
C ARG A 813 -1.95 11.54 13.81
N MET A 814 -0.98 10.64 13.94
CA MET A 814 -1.21 9.21 14.12
C MET A 814 -2.16 8.90 15.28
N ARG A 815 -3.05 7.95 15.04
CA ARG A 815 -4.00 7.35 15.98
C ARG A 815 -3.72 5.84 16.10
N ILE A 816 -4.06 5.29 17.26
CA ILE A 816 -3.94 3.86 17.52
C ILE A 816 -5.22 3.14 17.11
N PHE A 817 -5.06 2.01 16.44
CA PHE A 817 -6.15 1.12 16.04
C PHE A 817 -5.81 -0.34 16.32
N ILE A 818 -6.86 -1.15 16.51
CA ILE A 818 -6.75 -2.61 16.55
C ILE A 818 -7.50 -3.19 15.35
N LEU A 819 -6.80 -3.96 14.53
CA LEU A 819 -7.39 -4.85 13.52
C LEU A 819 -7.65 -6.21 14.16
N ILE A 820 -8.90 -6.68 14.10
CA ILE A 820 -9.30 -8.02 14.54
C ILE A 820 -9.58 -8.86 13.31
N ASN A 821 -8.81 -9.93 13.14
CA ASN A 821 -8.95 -10.92 12.08
C ASN A 821 -9.54 -12.22 12.63
N THR A 822 -10.78 -12.55 12.25
CA THR A 822 -11.46 -13.76 12.73
C THR A 822 -11.09 -15.02 11.97
N HIS A 823 -10.29 -14.94 10.90
CA HIS A 823 -9.82 -16.14 10.19
C HIS A 823 -8.74 -16.86 11.01
N ASN A 824 -7.67 -16.13 11.36
CA ASN A 824 -6.53 -16.65 12.11
C ASN A 824 -6.70 -16.48 13.62
N MET A 825 -7.80 -15.84 14.06
CA MET A 825 -8.02 -15.39 15.43
C MET A 825 -6.90 -14.49 15.96
N THR A 826 -6.45 -13.53 15.14
CA THR A 826 -5.41 -12.58 15.53
C THR A 826 -5.94 -11.17 15.72
N ALA A 827 -5.42 -10.48 16.74
CA ALA A 827 -5.54 -9.05 16.94
C ALA A 827 -4.18 -8.38 16.63
N THR A 828 -4.19 -7.30 15.86
CA THR A 828 -2.99 -6.52 15.51
C THR A 828 -3.20 -5.08 15.93
N LEU A 829 -2.42 -4.62 16.91
CA LEU A 829 -2.32 -3.21 17.27
C LEU A 829 -1.47 -2.49 16.20
N PHE A 830 -1.92 -1.35 15.70
CA PHE A 830 -1.16 -0.55 14.74
C PHE A 830 -1.45 0.94 14.87
N GLU A 831 -0.62 1.74 14.21
CA GLU A 831 -0.61 3.20 14.25
C GLU A 831 -0.85 3.73 12.82
N ALA A 832 -1.77 4.67 12.64
CA ALA A 832 -2.14 5.25 11.34
C ALA A 832 -2.80 6.62 11.51
N ALA A 833 -2.67 7.54 10.54
CA ALA A 833 -3.31 8.86 10.63
C ALA A 833 -4.85 8.75 10.53
N ARG A 834 -5.36 7.88 9.64
CA ARG A 834 -6.80 7.65 9.45
C ARG A 834 -7.12 6.14 9.44
N PRO A 835 -8.31 5.72 9.91
CA PRO A 835 -8.68 4.31 9.98
C PRO A 835 -8.78 3.67 8.57
N PRO A 836 -7.97 2.65 8.24
CA PRO A 836 -7.97 2.01 6.92
C PRO A 836 -9.33 1.43 6.53
N VAL A 837 -9.99 1.94 5.50
CA VAL A 837 -11.32 1.45 5.05
C VAL A 837 -11.23 0.07 4.38
N ALA A 838 -10.07 -0.29 3.83
CA ALA A 838 -9.77 -1.60 3.27
C ALA A 838 -8.27 -1.93 3.43
N PHE A 839 -7.94 -3.21 3.30
CA PHE A 839 -6.59 -3.70 3.09
C PHE A 839 -6.46 -4.29 1.69
N LEU A 840 -5.37 -3.94 1.02
CA LEU A 840 -5.03 -4.39 -0.33
C LEU A 840 -3.76 -5.26 -0.27
N LEU A 841 -3.82 -6.51 -0.75
CA LEU A 841 -2.64 -7.36 -0.87
C LEU A 841 -1.88 -6.95 -2.13
N ALA A 842 -0.66 -6.43 -1.95
CA ALA A 842 0.15 -5.84 -3.01
C ALA A 842 1.49 -6.56 -3.27
N GLY A 843 2.04 -7.25 -2.26
CA GLY A 843 3.30 -7.99 -2.37
C GLY A 843 3.48 -9.04 -1.28
N VAL A 844 4.59 -9.77 -1.34
CA VAL A 844 4.97 -10.87 -0.44
C VAL A 844 6.40 -10.66 0.03
N GLU A 845 6.67 -10.86 1.32
CA GLU A 845 7.99 -10.68 1.94
C GLU A 845 8.06 -11.59 3.17
N GLY A 846 9.16 -12.35 3.33
CA GLY A 846 9.34 -13.25 4.49
C GLY A 846 8.19 -14.26 4.70
N GLY A 847 7.57 -14.75 3.62
CA GLY A 847 6.38 -15.62 3.66
C GLY A 847 5.05 -14.93 4.00
N HIS A 848 5.08 -13.65 4.36
CA HIS A 848 3.92 -12.83 4.70
C HIS A 848 3.46 -11.98 3.51
N GLN A 849 2.16 -11.69 3.44
CA GLN A 849 1.59 -10.72 2.51
C GLN A 849 1.77 -9.31 3.06
N ARG A 850 2.33 -8.40 2.25
CA ARG A 850 2.32 -6.95 2.49
C ARG A 850 0.93 -6.41 2.14
N ALA A 851 0.15 -6.13 3.18
CA ALA A 851 -1.23 -5.67 3.11
C ALA A 851 -1.30 -4.16 3.35
N ILE A 852 -1.49 -3.38 2.28
CA ILE A 852 -1.60 -1.92 2.32
C ILE A 852 -2.98 -1.55 2.88
N GLY A 853 -3.01 -1.03 4.10
CA GLY A 853 -4.19 -0.41 4.70
C GLY A 853 -4.39 0.98 4.12
N VAL A 854 -5.57 1.23 3.53
CA VAL A 854 -5.85 2.47 2.81
C VAL A 854 -7.06 3.24 3.33
N SER A 855 -6.97 4.57 3.40
CA SER A 855 -8.15 5.46 3.50
C SER A 855 -8.63 5.86 2.10
N LEU A 856 -9.87 6.36 2.00
CA LEU A 856 -10.47 6.80 0.75
C LEU A 856 -10.67 8.33 0.76
N ASP A 857 -10.02 9.03 -0.18
CA ASP A 857 -10.49 10.36 -0.58
C ASP A 857 -11.53 10.21 -1.70
N TRP A 858 -12.79 10.27 -1.29
CA TRP A 858 -13.91 10.02 -2.20
C TRP A 858 -14.12 11.17 -3.21
N LYS A 859 -13.46 12.34 -3.03
CA LYS A 859 -13.54 13.46 -3.98
C LYS A 859 -12.79 13.17 -5.27
N THR A 860 -11.59 12.61 -5.14
CA THR A 860 -10.69 12.24 -6.25
C THR A 860 -10.81 10.76 -6.62
N ASN A 861 -11.52 9.98 -5.80
CA ASN A 861 -11.54 8.51 -5.82
C ASN A 861 -10.15 7.89 -5.64
N THR A 862 -9.24 8.60 -4.96
CA THR A 862 -7.89 8.12 -4.59
C THR A 862 -7.97 7.31 -3.29
N LEU A 863 -7.30 6.17 -3.25
CA LEU A 863 -6.96 5.48 -2.01
C LEU A 863 -5.58 5.94 -1.54
N TYR A 864 -5.43 6.26 -0.26
CA TYR A 864 -4.14 6.68 0.30
C TYR A 864 -3.62 5.62 1.26
N ARG A 865 -2.33 5.25 1.16
CA ARG A 865 -1.64 4.38 2.13
C ARG A 865 -1.63 5.06 3.50
N GLU A 866 -2.16 4.37 4.50
CA GLU A 866 -2.13 4.79 5.92
C GLU A 866 -1.18 3.92 6.75
N ILE A 867 -1.04 2.64 6.38
CA ILE A 867 -0.19 1.63 7.04
C ILE A 867 0.05 0.47 6.05
N VAL A 868 1.14 -0.28 6.20
CA VAL A 868 1.31 -1.62 5.60
C VAL A 868 1.52 -2.64 6.70
N LEU A 869 0.63 -3.63 6.77
CA LEU A 869 0.69 -4.73 7.74
C LEU A 869 1.25 -6.00 7.09
N ARG A 870 1.87 -6.88 7.88
CA ARG A 870 2.17 -8.26 7.49
C ARG A 870 0.96 -9.16 7.83
N LEU A 871 0.36 -9.79 6.83
CA LEU A 871 -0.69 -10.81 7.00
C LEU A 871 -0.18 -12.18 6.54
N GLU A 872 -0.68 -13.27 7.09
CA GLU A 872 -0.31 -14.63 6.63
C GLU A 872 -0.79 -14.91 5.21
N SER A 873 -0.07 -15.78 4.49
CA SER A 873 -0.38 -16.20 3.11
C SER A 873 -1.79 -16.79 2.92
N THR A 874 -2.39 -17.38 3.96
CA THR A 874 -3.77 -17.90 3.97
C THR A 874 -4.83 -16.87 3.54
N HIS A 875 -4.55 -15.58 3.74
CA HIS A 875 -5.44 -14.50 3.32
C HIS A 875 -5.55 -14.39 1.80
N LEU A 876 -4.52 -14.80 1.04
CA LEU A 876 -4.45 -14.60 -0.39
C LEU A 876 -5.67 -15.20 -1.08
N ASP A 877 -6.05 -16.44 -0.76
CA ASP A 877 -7.16 -17.11 -1.43
C ASP A 877 -8.55 -16.69 -0.92
N LEU A 878 -8.64 -16.21 0.32
CA LEU A 878 -9.90 -15.74 0.92
C LEU A 878 -10.25 -14.28 0.56
N MET A 879 -9.31 -13.51 0.02
CA MET A 879 -9.55 -12.15 -0.48
C MET A 879 -9.88 -12.16 -1.97
N GLY A 880 -10.96 -11.47 -2.34
CA GLY A 880 -11.34 -11.30 -3.75
C GLY A 880 -10.41 -10.36 -4.50
N ARG A 881 -10.16 -10.62 -5.79
CA ARG A 881 -9.47 -9.66 -6.68
C ARG A 881 -10.28 -8.37 -6.79
N ILE A 882 -9.57 -7.24 -6.84
CA ILE A 882 -10.11 -5.93 -7.20
C ILE A 882 -9.60 -5.56 -8.60
N GLY A 883 -10.33 -4.72 -9.34
CA GLY A 883 -9.80 -4.10 -10.56
C GLY A 883 -8.92 -2.89 -10.24
N ARG A 884 -8.48 -2.16 -11.26
CA ARG A 884 -7.62 -0.98 -11.12
C ARG A 884 -8.00 -0.02 -9.98
N VAL A 885 -7.01 0.29 -9.15
CA VAL A 885 -7.04 1.19 -7.99
C VAL A 885 -6.13 2.39 -8.24
N ARG A 886 -6.60 3.61 -7.98
CA ARG A 886 -5.73 4.79 -7.85
C ARG A 886 -5.19 4.86 -6.41
N LEU A 887 -3.88 4.74 -6.23
CA LEU A 887 -3.17 4.71 -4.95
C LEU A 887 -2.20 5.90 -4.82
N GLY A 888 -2.27 6.63 -3.71
CA GLY A 888 -1.28 7.64 -3.30
C GLY A 888 -0.48 7.19 -2.08
N LEU A 889 0.81 7.54 -2.04
CA LEU A 889 1.76 7.07 -0.99
C LEU A 889 1.73 7.90 0.30
N LYS A 890 1.36 9.19 0.18
CA LYS A 890 1.21 10.19 1.24
C LYS A 890 -0.02 11.03 0.87
N ARG A 891 -0.86 11.40 1.83
CA ARG A 891 -2.08 12.20 1.59
C ARG A 891 -1.72 13.69 1.70
N PRO A 892 -2.14 14.57 0.77
CA PRO A 892 -1.91 16.00 0.93
C PRO A 892 -2.54 16.51 2.22
N GLY A 893 -1.73 17.16 3.07
CA GLY A 893 -2.18 17.76 4.32
C GLY A 893 -3.31 18.75 4.08
N ARG A 894 -4.36 18.69 4.88
CA ARG A 894 -5.58 19.48 4.65
C ARG A 894 -5.62 20.67 5.59
N GLN A 895 -5.86 21.86 5.05
CA GLN A 895 -6.22 23.00 5.89
C GLN A 895 -7.47 22.67 6.70
N ILE A 896 -7.31 22.60 8.02
CA ILE A 896 -8.38 22.31 8.98
C ILE A 896 -8.81 23.61 9.64
N ARG A 897 -10.12 23.78 9.79
CA ARG A 897 -10.69 24.86 10.59
C ARG A 897 -11.08 24.32 11.96
N VAL A 898 -10.32 24.75 12.97
CA VAL A 898 -10.59 24.55 14.41
C VAL A 898 -11.78 25.40 14.83
#